data_AF-A0A976PW19-F1
#
_entry.id   AF-A0A976PW19-F1
#
_cell.length_a   1.000
_cell.length_b   1.000
_cell.length_c   1.000
_cell.angle_alpha   90.00
_cell.angle_beta   90.00
_cell.angle_gamma   90.00
#
_symmetry.space_group_name_H-M   'P 1'
#
loop_
_entity.id
_entity.type
_entity.pdbx_description
1 polymer ?
#
loop_
_entity_poly.entity_id
_entity_poly.type
_entity_poly.pdbx_seq_one_letter_code
_entity_poly.pdbx_strand_id
1 'polypeptide(L)'
;MVAHKTAFRGGTDRVVISSLARIRGLCHIGSMILPISHERATLLRWPVVSLTIMVLCVVVHLLSSTASDGTELFRDAFQYYMDHPYLELDSDEVLDAVPELSAFVDLFDAMGGEEPDPEVVAEEQAILDAKVRAWVETLDSHPVRRWGLTPADFGLHQLFSHMFLHIGWFHLLGNLFIFYLGAGPIEDVWGRPLFAVFFLSAGIFAALFFVAAYPHSTLPMVGASGAVSGVVGAFLVRFWKVKIRFFYFLWFFLRIYTGTFQAAAWIMLPLWLANELYWAYVSHYISQAMPGESGGVAYLAHVGGFMFGALFALGVKALDLEKRWVAPKIHSKIGLEENPVLEQAAEERKLGNHEGAWRILEEELSRNGGNRDAALALWDVALELEQPAKAAPRMMNLIQQELRAGEADLAIQHWDELKGWVSEAPVPPRLCALMGLALLDREEEKEACALLREVVPRTAELPPMLLLRVVRSAATSDGELARCLATAGLSHPELGPQTKAEIESLVTGQAHVAPAADNPPPAPPEVRKESKELIALTSEEESVNDTPGPDLSLQSVITIPVSMEEDSLTLHLVGRGPMILKDERMEAVGAAEICEPGQEPYFVLDLFVDKPDPKVGRLRAFRCSTRTFDPRHLLPSETDPNRAFLTIVGRILAGSGAPLYPEDLHPFQAQPFATYASVEEYESALLAQIALAAGGS
;
A
#
# COMPACT_ATOMS: atom_id res chain seq x y z
N MET A 1 57.59 -32.71 8.61
CA MET A 1 58.59 -32.73 7.52
C MET A 1 57.96 -32.03 6.33
N VAL A 2 58.40 -30.89 5.78
CA VAL A 2 59.61 -30.08 5.88
C VAL A 2 59.16 -28.62 5.73
N ALA A 3 59.83 -27.73 6.47
CA ALA A 3 59.59 -26.30 6.52
C ALA A 3 59.94 -25.57 5.21
N HIS A 4 59.24 -24.47 4.94
CA HIS A 4 59.89 -23.30 4.34
C HIS A 4 59.39 -22.02 5.01
N LYS A 5 60.22 -21.50 5.92
CA LYS A 5 60.25 -20.09 6.32
C LYS A 5 60.74 -19.28 5.11
N THR A 6 60.02 -18.22 4.76
CA THR A 6 60.63 -17.05 4.11
C THR A 6 60.11 -15.80 4.80
N ALA A 7 61.09 -14.96 5.16
CA ALA A 7 60.97 -13.84 6.06
C ALA A 7 60.18 -12.67 5.47
N PHE A 8 59.46 -11.99 6.37
CA PHE A 8 59.00 -10.62 6.19
C PHE A 8 60.16 -9.70 5.79
N ARG A 9 59.98 -8.94 4.70
CA ARG A 9 60.58 -7.63 4.49
C ARG A 9 59.46 -6.66 4.19
N GLY A 10 59.50 -5.52 4.88
CA GLY A 10 58.36 -4.65 5.08
C GLY A 10 57.98 -3.79 3.89
N GLY A 11 56.74 -3.32 3.97
CA GLY A 11 56.29 -2.05 3.38
C GLY A 11 55.75 -2.15 1.97
N THR A 12 54.54 -2.71 1.79
CA THR A 12 53.52 -2.26 0.80
C THR A 12 52.16 -2.98 0.84
N ASP A 13 51.86 -3.85 1.82
CA ASP A 13 50.64 -4.69 1.74
C ASP A 13 49.40 -4.20 2.50
N ARG A 14 49.39 -2.94 2.99
CA ARG A 14 48.17 -2.37 3.62
C ARG A 14 47.12 -1.86 2.63
N VAL A 15 47.44 -1.72 1.33
CA VAL A 15 46.51 -1.19 0.32
C VAL A 15 45.85 -2.30 -0.53
N VAL A 16 46.48 -3.48 -0.65
CA VAL A 16 45.96 -4.56 -1.50
C VAL A 16 44.89 -5.39 -0.79
N ILE A 17 44.99 -5.58 0.53
CA ILE A 17 44.00 -6.34 1.32
C ILE A 17 42.71 -5.53 1.51
N SER A 18 42.79 -4.20 1.67
CA SER A 18 41.59 -3.33 1.74
C SER A 18 40.85 -3.21 0.41
N SER A 19 41.55 -3.36 -0.71
CA SER A 19 40.98 -3.27 -2.06
C SER A 19 40.30 -4.57 -2.49
N LEU A 20 40.86 -5.74 -2.12
CA LEU A 20 40.22 -7.03 -2.35
C LEU A 20 39.03 -7.30 -1.43
N ALA A 21 39.04 -6.77 -0.20
CA ALA A 21 37.87 -6.81 0.69
C ALA A 21 36.71 -5.92 0.18
N ARG A 22 37.01 -4.75 -0.42
CA ARG A 22 35.98 -3.93 -1.08
C ARG A 22 35.44 -4.56 -2.36
N ILE A 23 36.28 -5.25 -3.14
CA ILE A 23 35.83 -5.97 -4.35
C ILE A 23 35.02 -7.22 -3.97
N ARG A 24 35.35 -7.92 -2.88
CA ARG A 24 34.50 -9.00 -2.32
C ARG A 24 33.18 -8.50 -1.73
N GLY A 25 33.17 -7.32 -1.12
CA GLY A 25 31.95 -6.67 -0.62
C GLY A 25 30.98 -6.23 -1.73
N LEU A 26 31.48 -5.95 -2.94
CA LEU A 26 30.63 -5.66 -4.11
C LEU A 26 30.13 -6.93 -4.84
N CYS A 27 30.79 -8.08 -4.67
CA CYS A 27 30.41 -9.33 -5.34
C CYS A 27 29.28 -10.11 -4.65
N HIS A 28 28.73 -9.62 -3.52
CA HIS A 28 27.60 -10.23 -2.82
C HIS A 28 26.23 -9.61 -3.12
N ILE A 29 26.14 -8.67 -4.06
CA ILE A 29 24.83 -8.35 -4.68
C ILE A 29 24.53 -9.45 -5.70
N GLY A 30 24.38 -10.68 -5.19
CA GLY A 30 24.01 -11.85 -5.95
C GLY A 30 22.60 -11.71 -6.50
N SER A 31 22.30 -12.50 -7.52
CA SER A 31 20.95 -12.66 -8.07
C SER A 31 19.89 -12.75 -6.96
N MET A 32 19.00 -11.77 -6.88
CA MET A 32 17.96 -11.64 -5.84
C MET A 32 16.57 -11.79 -6.46
N ILE A 33 15.70 -12.54 -5.80
CA ILE A 33 14.26 -12.62 -6.11
C ILE A 33 13.51 -12.25 -4.84
N LEU A 34 12.72 -11.18 -4.87
CA LEU A 34 12.03 -10.61 -3.72
C LEU A 34 10.52 -10.52 -4.00
N PRO A 35 9.64 -11.07 -3.15
CA PRO A 35 8.21 -10.80 -3.26
C PRO A 35 7.94 -9.32 -2.97
N ILE A 36 7.14 -8.65 -3.80
CA ILE A 36 6.84 -7.21 -3.64
C ILE A 36 5.35 -6.92 -3.42
N SER A 37 4.46 -7.78 -3.93
CA SER A 37 3.01 -7.69 -3.72
C SER A 37 2.31 -8.99 -4.13
N HIS A 38 1.00 -9.08 -3.95
CA HIS A 38 0.18 -10.18 -4.46
C HIS A 38 -1.25 -9.70 -4.76
N GLU A 39 -2.04 -10.49 -5.50
CA GLU A 39 -3.40 -10.11 -5.95
C GLU A 39 -4.36 -9.79 -4.79
N ARG A 40 -4.14 -10.37 -3.61
CA ARG A 40 -4.88 -10.13 -2.36
C ARG A 40 -4.40 -8.94 -1.50
N ALA A 41 -3.65 -7.98 -2.05
CA ALA A 41 -3.07 -6.90 -1.25
C ALA A 41 -4.12 -5.89 -0.72
N THR A 42 -5.32 -5.86 -1.29
CA THR A 42 -6.45 -5.07 -0.78
C THR A 42 -7.10 -5.79 0.40
N LEU A 43 -7.10 -5.13 1.55
CA LEU A 43 -7.70 -5.64 2.78
C LEU A 43 -9.09 -5.03 2.97
N LEU A 44 -10.05 -5.82 3.41
CA LEU A 44 -11.38 -5.30 3.75
C LEU A 44 -11.36 -4.53 5.07
N ARG A 45 -10.34 -4.77 5.91
CA ARG A 45 -10.20 -4.17 7.25
C ARG A 45 -8.76 -3.87 7.60
N TRP A 46 -8.59 -2.89 8.48
CA TRP A 46 -7.30 -2.59 9.09
C TRP A 46 -6.78 -3.79 9.92
N PRO A 47 -5.57 -4.30 9.59
CA PRO A 47 -4.99 -5.47 10.26
C PRO A 47 -4.31 -5.05 11.57
N VAL A 48 -5.13 -4.64 12.54
CA VAL A 48 -4.70 -4.05 13.81
C VAL A 48 -3.76 -4.98 14.59
N VAL A 49 -4.02 -6.29 14.59
CA VAL A 49 -3.16 -7.24 15.32
C VAL A 49 -1.79 -7.33 14.65
N SER A 50 -1.75 -7.45 13.32
CA SER A 50 -0.51 -7.47 12.55
C SER A 50 0.29 -6.19 12.78
N LEU A 51 -0.35 -5.02 12.67
CA LEU A 51 0.31 -3.73 12.93
C LEU A 51 0.82 -3.62 14.37
N THR A 52 0.05 -4.11 15.35
CA THR A 52 0.46 -4.12 16.77
C THR A 52 1.70 -4.99 16.97
N ILE A 53 1.75 -6.18 16.35
CA ILE A 53 2.93 -7.06 16.40
C ILE A 53 4.14 -6.37 15.78
N MET A 54 3.98 -5.71 14.63
CA MET A 54 5.07 -4.99 13.97
C MET A 54 5.62 -3.86 14.86
N VAL A 55 4.73 -3.05 15.44
CA VAL A 55 5.10 -1.97 16.37
C VAL A 55 5.81 -2.55 17.59
N LEU A 56 5.31 -3.65 18.16
CA LEU A 56 5.94 -4.30 19.30
C LEU A 56 7.36 -4.77 18.97
N CYS A 57 7.58 -5.40 17.81
CA CYS A 57 8.91 -5.78 17.35
C CYS A 57 9.85 -4.57 17.21
N VAL A 58 9.36 -3.44 16.67
CA VAL A 58 10.14 -2.21 16.57
C VAL A 58 10.50 -1.65 17.94
N VAL A 59 9.52 -1.56 18.86
CA VAL A 59 9.74 -1.06 20.22
C VAL A 59 10.74 -1.93 20.97
N VAL A 60 10.57 -3.26 20.93
CA VAL A 60 11.51 -4.19 21.56
C VAL A 60 12.90 -4.04 20.95
N HIS A 61 13.02 -3.89 19.63
CA HIS A 61 14.31 -3.67 18.98
C HIS A 61 14.97 -2.36 19.41
N LEU A 62 14.21 -1.25 19.52
CA LEU A 62 14.72 0.02 20.01
C LEU A 62 15.23 -0.09 21.45
N LEU A 63 14.50 -0.80 22.32
CA LEU A 63 14.92 -1.03 23.70
C LEU A 63 16.15 -1.93 23.77
N SER A 64 16.23 -2.99 22.96
CA SER A 64 17.33 -3.96 23.01
C SER A 64 18.60 -3.49 22.29
N SER A 65 18.48 -2.66 21.25
CA SER A 65 19.62 -2.20 20.42
C SER A 65 20.54 -1.19 21.11
N THR A 66 20.11 -0.65 22.25
CA THR A 66 20.94 0.24 23.09
C THR A 66 21.84 -0.51 24.07
N ALA A 67 21.66 -1.82 24.22
CA ALA A 67 22.49 -2.65 25.09
C ALA A 67 23.91 -2.73 24.53
N SER A 68 24.91 -2.63 25.42
CA SER A 68 26.31 -2.85 25.05
C SER A 68 26.51 -4.30 24.61
N ASP A 69 27.21 -4.50 23.50
CA ASP A 69 27.62 -5.81 23.01
C ASP A 69 28.87 -6.36 23.76
N GLY A 70 29.39 -5.59 24.73
CA GLY A 70 30.57 -5.94 25.50
C GLY A 70 31.89 -5.88 24.71
N THR A 71 31.88 -5.46 23.44
CA THR A 71 33.06 -5.53 22.56
C THR A 71 34.23 -4.70 23.07
N GLU A 72 33.97 -3.52 23.64
CA GLU A 72 35.03 -2.68 24.22
C GLU A 72 35.61 -3.26 25.50
N LEU A 73 34.77 -3.82 26.37
CA LEU A 73 35.19 -4.49 27.61
C LEU A 73 35.99 -5.76 27.31
N PHE A 74 35.53 -6.56 26.34
CA PHE A 74 36.30 -7.69 25.82
C PHE A 74 37.68 -7.25 25.34
N ARG A 75 37.72 -6.22 24.48
CA ARG A 75 38.99 -5.71 23.93
C ARG A 75 39.93 -5.23 25.04
N ASP A 76 39.41 -4.54 26.05
CA ASP A 76 40.18 -4.05 27.19
C ASP A 76 40.71 -5.20 28.06
N ALA A 77 39.85 -6.16 28.44
CA ALA A 77 40.24 -7.33 29.22
C ALA A 77 41.28 -8.18 28.47
N PHE A 78 41.05 -8.44 27.18
CA PHE A 78 41.90 -9.30 26.38
C PHE A 78 43.22 -8.63 26.00
N GLN A 79 43.22 -7.32 25.73
CA GLN A 79 44.46 -6.56 25.54
C GLN A 79 45.29 -6.56 26.83
N TYR A 80 44.65 -6.38 27.99
CA TYR A 80 45.33 -6.44 29.28
C TYR A 80 45.97 -7.81 29.52
N TYR A 81 45.24 -8.90 29.29
CA TYR A 81 45.79 -10.26 29.34
C TYR A 81 46.97 -10.45 28.37
N MET A 82 46.84 -9.96 27.14
CA MET A 82 47.92 -10.03 26.15
C MET A 82 49.19 -9.27 26.56
N ASP A 83 49.04 -8.17 27.28
CA ASP A 83 50.16 -7.36 27.76
C ASP A 83 50.83 -7.96 29.03
N HIS A 84 50.17 -8.92 29.71
CA HIS A 84 50.64 -9.57 30.94
C HIS A 84 50.62 -11.11 30.80
N PRO A 85 51.57 -11.71 30.06
CA PRO A 85 51.55 -13.13 29.66
C PRO A 85 51.81 -14.14 30.79
N TYR A 86 51.95 -13.68 32.04
CA TYR A 86 52.09 -14.49 33.24
C TYR A 86 50.81 -14.54 34.10
N LEU A 87 49.75 -13.82 33.69
CA LEU A 87 48.45 -13.90 34.34
C LEU A 87 47.64 -15.07 33.77
N GLU A 88 46.75 -15.62 34.58
CA GLU A 88 45.85 -16.70 34.17
C GLU A 88 44.47 -16.11 33.84
N LEU A 89 43.90 -16.51 32.70
CA LEU A 89 42.51 -16.18 32.39
C LEU A 89 41.62 -17.24 33.04
N ASP A 90 40.63 -16.86 33.87
CA ASP A 90 39.67 -17.84 34.40
C ASP A 90 38.92 -18.49 33.23
N SER A 91 39.35 -19.72 32.92
CA SER A 91 38.92 -20.43 31.72
C SER A 91 37.45 -20.80 31.80
N ASP A 92 36.87 -21.06 32.97
CA ASP A 92 35.47 -21.48 33.04
C ASP A 92 34.52 -20.32 32.69
N GLU A 93 34.72 -19.11 33.25
CA GLU A 93 33.88 -17.94 32.93
C GLU A 93 34.04 -17.47 31.48
N VAL A 94 35.27 -17.51 30.95
CA VAL A 94 35.54 -17.06 29.57
C VAL A 94 35.11 -18.10 28.54
N LEU A 95 35.27 -19.40 28.82
CA LEU A 95 34.86 -20.47 27.91
C LEU A 95 33.35 -20.69 27.89
N ASP A 96 32.66 -20.44 29.00
CA ASP A 96 31.19 -20.41 29.00
C ASP A 96 30.67 -19.20 28.19
N ALA A 97 31.37 -18.07 28.26
CA ALA A 97 31.02 -16.88 27.51
C ALA A 97 31.36 -16.99 26.01
N VAL A 98 32.53 -17.53 25.65
CA VAL A 98 33.03 -17.65 24.27
C VAL A 98 33.88 -18.93 24.14
N PRO A 99 33.26 -20.09 23.89
CA PRO A 99 33.96 -21.39 23.80
C PRO A 99 35.10 -21.41 22.76
N GLU A 100 34.98 -20.60 21.71
CA GLU A 100 35.92 -20.50 20.60
C GLU A 100 37.28 -19.92 21.01
N LEU A 101 37.36 -19.26 22.17
CA LEU A 101 38.62 -18.68 22.67
C LEU A 101 39.57 -19.74 23.27
N SER A 102 39.09 -20.95 23.60
CA SER A 102 39.88 -22.02 24.23
C SER A 102 41.24 -22.24 23.60
N ALA A 103 41.28 -22.51 22.30
CA ALA A 103 42.53 -22.82 21.60
C ALA A 103 43.51 -21.64 21.57
N PHE A 104 43.01 -20.40 21.66
CA PHE A 104 43.85 -19.21 21.76
C PHE A 104 44.41 -19.06 23.17
N VAL A 105 43.56 -19.20 24.20
CA VAL A 105 43.94 -19.09 25.62
C VAL A 105 45.00 -20.15 25.94
N ASP A 106 44.74 -21.41 25.58
CA ASP A 106 45.69 -22.52 25.77
C ASP A 106 47.07 -22.26 25.13
N LEU A 107 47.06 -21.67 23.92
CA LEU A 107 48.29 -21.34 23.20
C LEU A 107 49.05 -20.20 23.87
N PHE A 108 48.32 -19.20 24.37
CA PHE A 108 48.90 -18.02 24.98
C PHE A 108 49.45 -18.32 26.38
N ASP A 109 48.70 -19.05 27.21
CA ASP A 109 49.16 -19.56 28.51
C ASP A 109 50.43 -20.42 28.35
N ALA A 110 50.51 -21.21 27.28
CA ALA A 110 51.69 -22.02 26.98
C ALA A 110 52.93 -21.20 26.55
N MET A 111 52.76 -19.94 26.10
CA MET A 111 53.91 -19.07 25.80
C MET A 111 54.57 -18.53 27.06
N GLY A 112 53.79 -18.28 28.12
CA GLY A 112 54.24 -17.79 29.42
C GLY A 112 54.98 -16.45 29.37
N GLY A 113 55.28 -15.90 30.55
CA GLY A 113 56.03 -14.66 30.73
C GLY A 113 57.12 -14.78 31.79
N GLU A 114 58.03 -13.80 31.83
CA GLU A 114 58.90 -13.64 33.00
C GLU A 114 58.03 -13.12 34.16
N GLU A 115 57.85 -13.94 35.19
CA GLU A 115 56.98 -13.62 36.32
C GLU A 115 57.60 -12.53 37.23
N PRO A 116 56.89 -11.43 37.47
CA PRO A 116 57.30 -10.42 38.46
C PRO A 116 57.12 -10.94 39.90
N ASP A 117 57.30 -10.07 40.89
CA ASP A 117 57.10 -10.40 42.31
C ASP A 117 55.66 -10.92 42.53
N PRO A 118 55.46 -12.01 43.32
CA PRO A 118 54.13 -12.54 43.61
C PRO A 118 53.09 -11.53 44.09
N GLU A 119 53.50 -10.46 44.79
CA GLU A 119 52.58 -9.39 45.22
C GLU A 119 52.04 -8.58 44.03
N VAL A 120 52.89 -8.33 43.02
CA VAL A 120 52.51 -7.64 41.77
C VAL A 120 51.61 -8.53 40.92
N VAL A 121 51.94 -9.82 40.80
CA VAL A 121 51.08 -10.80 40.08
C VAL A 121 49.69 -10.86 40.69
N ALA A 122 49.57 -10.89 42.02
CA ALA A 122 48.27 -10.93 42.69
C ALA A 122 47.44 -9.66 42.46
N GLU A 123 48.07 -8.48 42.43
CA GLU A 123 47.40 -7.22 42.13
C GLU A 123 46.92 -7.16 40.67
N GLU A 124 47.79 -7.51 39.72
CA GLU A 124 47.47 -7.48 38.30
C GLU A 124 46.45 -8.55 37.89
N GLN A 125 46.48 -9.73 38.53
CA GLN A 125 45.45 -10.76 38.38
C GLN A 125 44.08 -10.25 38.83
N ALA A 126 44.02 -9.56 39.98
CA ALA A 126 42.76 -8.99 40.47
C ALA A 126 42.18 -7.93 39.50
N ILE A 127 43.04 -7.19 38.80
CA ILE A 127 42.64 -6.25 37.74
C ILE A 127 42.08 -7.01 36.53
N LEU A 128 42.75 -8.07 36.08
CA LEU A 128 42.28 -8.90 34.97
C LEU A 128 40.91 -9.52 35.30
N ASP A 129 40.76 -10.14 36.48
CA ASP A 129 39.51 -10.74 36.94
C ASP A 129 38.37 -9.71 36.98
N ALA A 130 38.66 -8.49 37.43
CA ALA A 130 37.67 -7.41 37.45
C ALA A 130 37.23 -7.01 36.03
N LYS A 131 38.15 -6.95 35.07
CA LYS A 131 37.85 -6.64 33.66
C LYS A 131 37.04 -7.76 33.00
N VAL A 132 37.43 -9.03 33.22
CA VAL A 132 36.72 -10.21 32.71
C VAL A 132 35.32 -10.27 33.28
N ARG A 133 35.15 -10.13 34.60
CA ARG A 133 33.82 -10.09 35.22
C ARG A 133 32.93 -8.99 34.68
N ALA A 134 33.46 -7.77 34.51
CA ALA A 134 32.69 -6.66 33.95
C ALA A 134 32.23 -6.94 32.51
N TRP A 135 33.08 -7.61 31.71
CA TRP A 135 32.72 -8.05 30.37
C TRP A 135 31.64 -9.14 30.39
N VAL A 136 31.82 -10.21 31.16
CA VAL A 136 30.87 -11.33 31.27
C VAL A 136 29.52 -10.86 31.80
N GLU A 137 29.49 -10.03 32.85
CA GLU A 137 28.26 -9.48 33.41
C GLU A 137 27.51 -8.61 32.38
N THR A 138 28.25 -7.88 31.54
CA THR A 138 27.66 -7.14 30.41
C THR A 138 27.05 -8.08 29.39
N LEU A 139 27.75 -9.16 29.00
CA LEU A 139 27.22 -10.16 28.07
C LEU A 139 25.97 -10.85 28.62
N ASP A 140 25.96 -11.25 29.89
CA ASP A 140 24.84 -11.96 30.50
C ASP A 140 23.62 -11.06 30.72
N SER A 141 23.85 -9.76 30.91
CA SER A 141 22.79 -8.75 30.93
C SER A 141 22.23 -8.45 29.54
N HIS A 142 22.91 -8.87 28.46
CA HIS A 142 22.52 -8.55 27.10
C HIS A 142 21.14 -9.14 26.77
N PRO A 143 20.20 -8.35 26.20
CA PRO A 143 18.82 -8.79 25.99
C PRO A 143 18.69 -10.06 25.16
N VAL A 144 19.56 -10.26 24.16
CA VAL A 144 19.54 -11.47 23.31
C VAL A 144 19.93 -12.72 24.11
N ARG A 145 20.89 -12.63 25.05
CA ARG A 145 21.26 -13.77 25.91
C ARG A 145 20.17 -14.05 26.93
N ARG A 146 19.64 -13.00 27.56
CA ARG A 146 18.68 -13.14 28.65
C ARG A 146 17.27 -13.56 28.21
N TRP A 147 16.83 -13.09 27.05
CA TRP A 147 15.44 -13.24 26.59
C TRP A 147 15.31 -13.99 25.26
N GLY A 148 16.44 -14.26 24.58
CA GLY A 148 16.46 -15.16 23.45
C GLY A 148 16.22 -16.61 23.88
N LEU A 149 15.91 -17.46 22.91
CA LEU A 149 15.68 -18.87 23.17
C LEU A 149 16.98 -19.65 23.03
N THR A 150 17.51 -20.13 24.14
CA THR A 150 18.73 -20.95 24.17
C THR A 150 18.34 -22.40 24.44
N PRO A 151 18.46 -23.32 23.47
CA PRO A 151 18.05 -24.71 23.67
C PRO A 151 18.71 -25.41 24.86
N ALA A 152 20.00 -25.15 25.10
CA ALA A 152 20.74 -25.74 26.23
C ALA A 152 20.29 -25.20 27.60
N ASP A 153 19.74 -23.98 27.66
CA ASP A 153 19.24 -23.33 28.88
C ASP A 153 17.80 -22.82 28.67
N PHE A 154 16.90 -23.78 28.46
CA PHE A 154 15.54 -23.51 28.01
C PHE A 154 14.61 -23.05 29.15
N GLY A 155 14.11 -21.82 29.04
CA GLY A 155 13.08 -21.26 29.91
C GLY A 155 11.72 -21.09 29.22
N LEU A 156 10.61 -21.31 29.94
CA LEU A 156 9.26 -21.18 29.35
C LEU A 156 8.93 -19.78 28.80
N HIS A 157 9.49 -18.72 29.40
CA HIS A 157 9.31 -17.34 28.92
C HIS A 157 9.95 -17.13 27.55
N GLN A 158 11.02 -17.87 27.25
CA GLN A 158 11.76 -17.80 25.98
C GLN A 158 10.92 -18.30 24.79
N LEU A 159 9.83 -19.06 25.03
CA LEU A 159 8.87 -19.43 23.99
C LEU A 159 8.07 -18.23 23.44
N PHE A 160 8.08 -17.11 24.16
CA PHE A 160 7.37 -15.90 23.76
C PHE A 160 8.32 -14.75 23.44
N SER A 161 9.30 -14.49 24.31
CA SER A 161 10.18 -13.33 24.17
C SER A 161 11.04 -13.36 22.91
N HIS A 162 11.46 -14.55 22.47
CA HIS A 162 12.32 -14.70 21.28
C HIS A 162 11.68 -14.13 20.00
N MET A 163 10.35 -14.18 19.88
CA MET A 163 9.61 -13.72 18.68
C MET A 163 9.77 -12.22 18.43
N PHE A 164 10.05 -11.43 19.48
CA PHE A 164 10.06 -9.96 19.40
C PHE A 164 11.48 -9.39 19.36
N LEU A 165 12.49 -10.17 19.74
CA LEU A 165 13.90 -9.78 19.71
C LEU A 165 14.48 -9.92 18.30
N HIS A 166 15.29 -8.95 17.88
CA HIS A 166 15.92 -8.96 16.55
C HIS A 166 17.35 -8.44 16.62
N ILE A 167 18.29 -9.15 15.98
CA ILE A 167 19.69 -8.76 15.85
C ILE A 167 19.84 -7.83 14.64
N GLY A 168 19.98 -6.54 14.90
CA GLY A 168 20.20 -5.51 13.87
C GLY A 168 18.97 -5.17 13.01
N TRP A 169 19.07 -4.04 12.32
CA TRP A 169 17.97 -3.46 11.53
C TRP A 169 17.55 -4.32 10.34
N PHE A 170 18.51 -4.93 9.63
CA PHE A 170 18.20 -5.75 8.46
C PHE A 170 17.37 -6.98 8.83
N HIS A 171 17.67 -7.62 9.95
CA HIS A 171 16.91 -8.77 10.43
C HIS A 171 15.48 -8.37 10.81
N LEU A 172 15.30 -7.26 11.52
CA LEU A 172 13.98 -6.72 11.85
C LEU A 172 13.19 -6.38 10.58
N LEU A 173 13.74 -5.53 9.70
CA LEU A 173 13.05 -5.05 8.52
C LEU A 173 12.68 -6.18 7.55
N GLY A 174 13.56 -7.18 7.38
CA GLY A 174 13.26 -8.37 6.58
C GLY A 174 12.07 -9.16 7.12
N ASN A 175 12.01 -9.37 8.44
CA ASN A 175 10.87 -10.02 9.10
C ASN A 175 9.57 -9.24 8.92
N LEU A 176 9.61 -7.94 9.21
CA LEU A 176 8.44 -7.07 9.11
C LEU A 176 7.94 -6.96 7.67
N PHE A 177 8.84 -6.98 6.69
CA PHE A 177 8.48 -6.93 5.27
C PHE A 177 7.72 -8.17 4.82
N ILE A 178 8.24 -9.37 5.10
CA ILE A 178 7.54 -10.63 4.74
C ILE A 178 6.24 -10.76 5.53
N PHE A 179 6.25 -10.37 6.81
CA PHE A 179 5.06 -10.37 7.64
C PHE A 179 3.98 -9.42 7.09
N TYR A 180 4.34 -8.20 6.70
CA TYR A 180 3.42 -7.23 6.10
C TYR A 180 2.74 -7.78 4.84
N LEU A 181 3.48 -8.50 3.99
CA LEU A 181 2.92 -9.11 2.79
C LEU A 181 1.92 -10.24 3.10
N GLY A 182 2.20 -11.09 4.10
CA GLY A 182 1.37 -12.28 4.34
C GLY A 182 0.26 -12.14 5.39
N ALA A 183 0.48 -11.29 6.40
CA ALA A 183 -0.30 -11.30 7.64
C ALA A 183 -1.69 -10.68 7.48
N GLY A 184 -1.76 -9.52 6.82
CA GLY A 184 -3.00 -8.77 6.63
C GLY A 184 -4.14 -9.61 6.04
N PRO A 185 -3.93 -10.31 4.91
CA PRO A 185 -4.96 -11.16 4.29
C PRO A 185 -5.43 -12.31 5.20
N ILE A 186 -4.54 -12.86 6.03
CA ILE A 186 -4.88 -13.93 6.96
C ILE A 186 -5.68 -13.37 8.15
N GLU A 187 -5.26 -12.23 8.71
CA GLU A 187 -6.02 -11.53 9.76
C GLU A 187 -7.41 -11.11 9.26
N ASP A 188 -7.52 -10.70 8.00
CA ASP A 188 -8.79 -10.30 7.40
C ASP A 188 -9.73 -11.49 7.15
N VAL A 189 -9.22 -12.70 6.97
CA VAL A 189 -10.10 -13.89 6.84
C VAL A 189 -10.41 -14.51 8.20
N TRP A 190 -9.44 -14.56 9.11
CA TRP A 190 -9.58 -15.24 10.41
C TRP A 190 -10.08 -14.33 11.53
N GLY A 191 -10.03 -13.02 11.33
CA GLY A 191 -10.31 -12.04 12.35
C GLY A 191 -9.21 -11.94 13.41
N ARG A 192 -9.21 -10.80 14.10
CA ARG A 192 -8.22 -10.41 15.11
C ARG A 192 -7.89 -11.49 16.17
N PRO A 193 -8.87 -12.08 16.89
CA PRO A 193 -8.54 -12.99 18.00
C PRO A 193 -7.94 -14.31 17.53
N LEU A 194 -8.46 -14.88 16.44
CA LEU A 194 -7.93 -16.15 15.91
C LEU A 194 -6.54 -15.94 15.32
N PHE A 195 -6.32 -14.82 14.61
CA PHE A 195 -5.00 -14.48 14.08
C PHE A 195 -3.96 -14.27 15.19
N ALA A 196 -4.32 -13.60 16.30
CA ALA A 196 -3.41 -13.43 17.44
C ALA A 196 -2.98 -14.77 18.06
N VAL A 197 -3.93 -15.67 18.32
CA VAL A 197 -3.64 -17.01 18.86
C VAL A 197 -2.81 -17.83 17.88
N PHE A 198 -3.16 -17.76 16.59
CA PHE A 198 -2.42 -18.41 15.52
C PHE A 198 -0.96 -17.94 15.48
N PHE A 199 -0.71 -16.64 15.47
CA PHE A 199 0.65 -16.09 15.38
C PHE A 199 1.53 -16.54 16.55
N LEU A 200 1.01 -16.43 17.78
CA LEU A 200 1.74 -16.84 18.98
C LEU A 200 2.01 -18.36 18.98
N SER A 201 1.01 -19.17 18.63
CA SER A 201 1.19 -20.63 18.54
C SER A 201 2.18 -21.03 17.45
N ALA A 202 2.19 -20.35 16.29
CA ALA A 202 3.17 -20.58 15.24
C ALA A 202 4.61 -20.32 15.71
N GLY A 203 4.84 -19.24 16.46
CA GLY A 203 6.15 -18.96 17.05
C GLY A 203 6.58 -20.00 18.09
N ILE A 204 5.66 -20.38 18.99
CA ILE A 204 5.92 -21.44 19.98
C ILE A 204 6.28 -22.76 19.30
N PHE A 205 5.52 -23.17 18.27
CA PHE A 205 5.82 -24.41 17.55
C PHE A 205 7.14 -24.34 16.78
N ALA A 206 7.45 -23.20 16.15
CA ALA A 206 8.75 -22.98 15.51
C ALA A 206 9.91 -23.11 16.50
N ALA A 207 9.76 -22.50 17.69
CA ALA A 207 10.71 -22.59 18.78
C ALA A 207 10.91 -24.03 19.27
N LEU A 208 9.83 -24.75 19.57
CA LEU A 208 9.89 -26.14 20.03
C LEU A 208 10.51 -27.06 18.97
N PHE A 209 10.21 -26.83 17.68
CA PHE A 209 10.81 -27.57 16.58
C PHE A 209 12.32 -27.33 16.50
N PHE A 210 12.77 -26.09 16.70
CA PHE A 210 14.19 -25.75 16.75
C PHE A 210 14.90 -26.38 17.96
N VAL A 211 14.32 -26.30 19.16
CA VAL A 211 14.86 -26.95 20.38
C VAL A 211 14.98 -28.46 20.19
N ALA A 212 13.98 -29.10 19.60
CA ALA A 212 14.02 -30.52 19.33
C ALA A 212 15.13 -30.92 18.33
N ALA A 213 15.44 -30.03 17.37
CA ALA A 213 16.48 -30.27 16.38
C ALA A 213 17.90 -30.00 16.92
N TYR A 214 18.06 -29.02 17.82
CA TYR A 214 19.36 -28.60 18.35
C TYR A 214 19.35 -28.46 19.89
N PRO A 215 19.09 -29.54 20.65
CA PRO A 215 18.88 -29.45 22.11
C PRO A 215 20.11 -29.01 22.90
N HIS A 216 21.30 -29.13 22.34
CA HIS A 216 22.58 -28.76 22.97
C HIS A 216 23.12 -27.42 22.49
N SER A 217 22.36 -26.66 21.70
CA SER A 217 22.81 -25.35 21.22
C SER A 217 22.85 -24.35 22.38
N THR A 218 24.02 -23.76 22.60
CA THR A 218 24.23 -22.63 23.51
C THR A 218 23.98 -21.28 22.85
N LEU A 219 23.78 -21.26 21.53
CA LEU A 219 23.51 -20.04 20.78
C LEU A 219 22.01 -19.65 20.90
N PRO A 220 21.71 -18.41 21.33
CA PRO A 220 20.33 -17.95 21.46
C PRO A 220 19.70 -17.70 20.08
N MET A 221 18.50 -18.25 19.88
CA MET A 221 17.64 -17.98 18.74
C MET A 221 16.73 -16.79 19.05
N VAL A 222 16.67 -15.83 18.12
CA VAL A 222 15.76 -14.67 18.19
C VAL A 222 15.17 -14.37 16.82
N GLY A 223 14.03 -13.70 16.80
CA GLY A 223 13.36 -13.21 15.59
C GLY A 223 11.94 -13.74 15.44
N ALA A 224 11.08 -12.93 14.82
CA ALA A 224 9.71 -13.31 14.50
C ALA A 224 9.61 -14.36 13.38
N SER A 225 10.72 -14.66 12.70
CA SER A 225 10.75 -15.35 11.40
C SER A 225 10.11 -16.73 11.42
N GLY A 226 10.19 -17.47 12.53
CA GLY A 226 9.47 -18.73 12.71
C GLY A 226 7.94 -18.54 12.68
N ALA A 227 7.42 -17.57 13.43
CA ALA A 227 5.99 -17.23 13.41
C ALA A 227 5.54 -16.68 12.05
N VAL A 228 6.37 -15.84 11.42
CA VAL A 228 6.15 -15.32 10.06
C VAL A 228 6.11 -16.46 9.05
N SER A 229 6.99 -17.46 9.17
CA SER A 229 6.97 -18.66 8.32
C SER A 229 5.66 -19.44 8.49
N GLY A 230 5.09 -19.45 9.70
CA GLY A 230 3.73 -19.94 9.93
C GLY A 230 2.66 -19.18 9.15
N VAL A 231 2.72 -17.84 9.13
CA VAL A 231 1.84 -17.02 8.28
C VAL A 231 2.00 -17.42 6.81
N VAL A 232 3.22 -17.63 6.33
CA VAL A 232 3.48 -18.08 4.95
C VAL A 232 2.87 -19.46 4.67
N GLY A 233 3.00 -20.41 5.61
CA GLY A 233 2.38 -21.74 5.50
C GLY A 233 0.85 -21.69 5.48
N ALA A 234 0.26 -20.84 6.33
CA ALA A 234 -1.19 -20.59 6.32
C ALA A 234 -1.64 -19.93 5.02
N PHE A 235 -0.87 -18.97 4.51
CA PHE A 235 -1.11 -18.30 3.24
C PHE A 235 -1.10 -19.27 2.07
N LEU A 236 -0.14 -20.21 2.03
CA LEU A 236 -0.13 -21.26 1.02
C LEU A 236 -1.46 -22.02 1.02
N VAL A 237 -1.94 -22.47 2.17
CA VAL A 237 -3.17 -23.28 2.23
C VAL A 237 -4.40 -22.45 1.86
N ARG A 238 -4.49 -21.22 2.38
CA ARG A 238 -5.71 -20.41 2.26
C ARG A 238 -5.82 -19.69 0.92
N PHE A 239 -4.69 -19.32 0.34
CA PHE A 239 -4.57 -18.49 -0.85
C PHE A 239 -3.69 -19.16 -1.92
N TRP A 240 -3.73 -20.49 -2.02
CA TRP A 240 -2.85 -21.28 -2.88
C TRP A 240 -2.80 -20.86 -4.36
N LYS A 241 -3.92 -20.34 -4.91
CA LYS A 241 -4.01 -19.85 -6.31
C LYS A 241 -3.55 -18.41 -6.50
N VAL A 242 -3.39 -17.62 -5.43
CA VAL A 242 -3.03 -16.20 -5.52
C VAL A 242 -1.66 -16.07 -6.18
N LYS A 243 -1.55 -15.17 -7.17
CA LYS A 243 -0.26 -14.84 -7.78
C LYS A 243 0.47 -13.82 -6.93
N ILE A 244 1.70 -14.17 -6.58
CA ILE A 244 2.65 -13.30 -5.90
C ILE A 244 3.51 -12.64 -6.98
N ARG A 245 3.63 -11.32 -6.92
CA ARG A 245 4.52 -10.53 -7.77
C ARG A 245 5.90 -10.50 -7.14
N PHE A 246 6.91 -10.92 -7.88
CA PHE A 246 8.30 -10.90 -7.49
C PHE A 246 9.06 -9.87 -8.31
N PHE A 247 9.92 -9.11 -7.66
CA PHE A 247 11.01 -8.38 -8.27
C PHE A 247 12.23 -9.30 -8.39
N TYR A 248 12.92 -9.27 -9.52
CA TYR A 248 14.20 -9.94 -9.65
C TYR A 248 15.30 -8.95 -10.04
N PHE A 249 16.47 -9.16 -9.46
CA PHE A 249 17.72 -8.48 -9.79
C PHE A 249 18.75 -9.57 -10.10
N LEU A 250 19.07 -9.81 -11.36
CA LEU A 250 20.06 -10.81 -11.77
C LEU A 250 21.32 -10.10 -12.25
N TRP A 251 22.44 -10.44 -11.64
CA TRP A 251 23.75 -9.92 -12.01
C TRP A 251 24.53 -11.01 -12.75
N PHE A 252 24.66 -10.88 -14.08
CA PHE A 252 25.33 -11.88 -14.92
C PHE A 252 26.36 -11.19 -15.83
N PHE A 253 27.65 -11.56 -15.68
CA PHE A 253 28.78 -11.07 -16.48
C PHE A 253 28.71 -9.56 -16.82
N LEU A 254 28.68 -8.69 -15.80
CA LEU A 254 28.64 -7.22 -15.93
C LEU A 254 27.33 -6.61 -16.48
N ARG A 255 26.30 -7.43 -16.75
CA ARG A 255 24.98 -6.95 -17.18
C ARG A 255 23.95 -7.18 -16.07
N ILE A 256 23.24 -6.12 -15.75
CA ILE A 256 22.15 -6.14 -14.77
C ILE A 256 20.85 -6.42 -15.52
N TYR A 257 20.13 -7.46 -15.11
CA TYR A 257 18.77 -7.75 -15.56
C TYR A 257 17.82 -7.54 -14.39
N THR A 258 16.89 -6.59 -14.55
CA THR A 258 15.85 -6.30 -13.57
C THR A 258 14.49 -6.39 -14.21
N GLY A 259 13.51 -6.87 -13.45
CA GLY A 259 12.13 -6.90 -13.89
C GLY A 259 11.22 -7.43 -12.81
N THR A 260 9.97 -7.69 -13.19
CA THR A 260 9.01 -8.35 -12.33
C THR A 260 8.39 -9.56 -13.02
N PHE A 261 8.01 -10.57 -12.24
CA PHE A 261 7.19 -11.68 -12.72
C PHE A 261 6.14 -12.02 -11.68
N GLN A 262 5.10 -12.74 -12.12
CA GLN A 262 4.06 -13.25 -11.23
C GLN A 262 4.10 -14.78 -11.23
N ALA A 263 4.01 -15.36 -10.04
CA ALA A 263 3.94 -16.82 -9.89
C ALA A 263 2.96 -17.18 -8.79
N ALA A 264 2.26 -18.30 -8.97
CA ALA A 264 1.27 -18.75 -8.01
C ALA A 264 1.91 -19.19 -6.69
N ALA A 265 1.23 -18.90 -5.57
CA ALA A 265 1.71 -19.25 -4.23
C ALA A 265 2.01 -20.75 -4.08
N TRP A 266 1.19 -21.62 -4.69
CA TRP A 266 1.41 -23.07 -4.66
C TRP A 266 2.70 -23.55 -5.34
N ILE A 267 3.32 -22.73 -6.19
CA ILE A 267 4.63 -23.02 -6.77
C ILE A 267 5.72 -22.43 -5.89
N MET A 268 5.61 -21.13 -5.59
CA MET A 268 6.71 -20.37 -5.00
C MET A 268 6.94 -20.68 -3.53
N LEU A 269 5.87 -20.92 -2.74
CA LEU A 269 6.02 -21.15 -1.31
C LEU A 269 6.58 -22.55 -0.99
N PRO A 270 6.21 -23.63 -1.71
CA PRO A 270 6.92 -24.91 -1.59
C PRO A 270 8.38 -24.86 -2.06
N LEU A 271 8.69 -24.09 -3.12
CA LEU A 271 10.08 -23.88 -3.54
C LEU A 271 10.89 -23.13 -2.47
N TRP A 272 10.29 -22.13 -1.83
CA TRP A 272 10.89 -21.45 -0.70
C TRP A 272 11.14 -22.41 0.47
N LEU A 273 10.17 -23.25 0.86
CA LEU A 273 10.35 -24.26 1.90
C LEU A 273 11.48 -25.26 1.53
N ALA A 274 11.57 -25.67 0.27
CA ALA A 274 12.65 -26.54 -0.19
C ALA A 274 14.03 -25.86 -0.06
N ASN A 275 14.11 -24.55 -0.34
CA ASN A 275 15.31 -23.76 -0.09
C ASN A 275 15.65 -23.69 1.40
N GLU A 276 14.66 -23.48 2.29
CA GLU A 276 14.87 -23.51 3.75
C GLU A 276 15.44 -24.86 4.22
N LEU A 277 14.89 -25.98 3.73
CA LEU A 277 15.38 -27.32 4.02
C LEU A 277 16.81 -27.55 3.49
N TYR A 278 17.11 -27.07 2.29
CA TYR A 278 18.45 -27.15 1.72
C TYR A 278 19.47 -26.38 2.56
N TRP A 279 19.15 -25.15 2.98
CA TRP A 279 20.07 -24.37 3.81
C TRP A 279 20.16 -24.88 5.24
N ALA A 280 19.10 -25.45 5.80
CA ALA A 280 19.15 -26.17 7.06
C ALA A 280 20.12 -27.35 6.98
N TYR A 281 20.03 -28.14 5.90
CA TYR A 281 20.96 -29.24 5.62
C TYR A 281 22.39 -28.71 5.51
N VAL A 282 22.66 -27.74 4.64
CA VAL A 282 24.01 -27.16 4.44
C VAL A 282 24.60 -26.61 5.74
N SER A 283 23.82 -25.84 6.50
CA SER A 283 24.28 -25.23 7.76
C SER A 283 24.66 -26.29 8.79
N HIS A 284 23.93 -27.42 8.85
CA HIS A 284 24.27 -28.53 9.72
C HIS A 284 25.66 -29.11 9.40
N TYR A 285 26.01 -29.32 8.13
CA TYR A 285 27.34 -29.83 7.75
C TYR A 285 28.45 -28.81 8.01
N ILE A 286 28.20 -27.52 7.74
CA ILE A 286 29.19 -26.47 8.00
C ILE A 286 29.50 -26.41 9.50
N SER A 287 28.47 -26.46 10.35
CA SER A 287 28.65 -26.43 11.82
C SER A 287 29.46 -27.61 12.37
N GLN A 288 29.42 -28.78 11.71
CA GLN A 288 30.26 -29.93 12.08
C GLN A 288 31.70 -29.78 11.58
N ALA A 289 31.90 -29.15 10.42
CA ALA A 289 33.21 -28.96 9.83
C ALA A 289 34.01 -27.81 10.47
N MET A 290 33.31 -26.79 10.97
CA MET A 290 33.91 -25.62 11.64
C MET A 290 33.11 -25.29 12.92
N PRO A 291 33.40 -25.99 14.04
CA PRO A 291 32.80 -25.69 15.34
C PRO A 291 33.15 -24.26 15.76
N GLY A 292 32.16 -23.43 16.06
CA GLY A 292 32.34 -22.04 16.51
C GLY A 292 31.97 -20.95 15.49
N GLU A 293 31.82 -21.28 14.21
CA GLU A 293 31.32 -20.33 13.18
C GLU A 293 29.78 -20.40 13.01
N SER A 294 29.06 -20.88 14.02
CA SER A 294 27.63 -21.21 13.94
C SER A 294 26.67 -20.04 14.21
N GLY A 295 27.05 -18.80 13.89
CA GLY A 295 26.10 -17.68 13.81
C GLY A 295 25.37 -17.68 12.46
N GLY A 296 24.04 -17.78 12.44
CA GLY A 296 23.30 -17.89 11.17
C GLY A 296 21.77 -17.85 11.29
N VAL A 297 21.10 -18.07 10.15
CA VAL A 297 19.63 -18.10 10.05
C VAL A 297 19.10 -19.43 10.60
N ALA A 298 18.08 -19.38 11.46
CA ALA A 298 17.45 -20.55 12.07
C ALA A 298 16.47 -21.26 11.10
N TYR A 299 17.00 -21.82 10.00
CA TYR A 299 16.21 -22.43 8.93
C TYR A 299 15.21 -23.50 9.41
N LEU A 300 15.57 -24.34 10.40
CA LEU A 300 14.63 -25.33 10.95
C LEU A 300 13.48 -24.72 11.75
N ALA A 301 13.66 -23.54 12.36
CA ALA A 301 12.55 -22.82 12.97
C ALA A 301 11.54 -22.35 11.91
N HIS A 302 12.02 -21.92 10.73
CA HIS A 302 11.16 -21.55 9.61
C HIS A 302 10.35 -22.75 9.09
N VAL A 303 11.00 -23.91 8.94
CA VAL A 303 10.35 -25.16 8.54
C VAL A 303 9.25 -25.54 9.55
N GLY A 304 9.56 -25.53 10.85
CA GLY A 304 8.61 -25.83 11.91
C GLY A 304 7.41 -24.87 11.92
N GLY A 305 7.68 -23.57 11.79
CA GLY A 305 6.67 -22.54 11.67
C GLY A 305 5.75 -22.76 10.47
N PHE A 306 6.33 -22.93 9.27
CA PHE A 306 5.58 -23.17 8.03
C PHE A 306 4.69 -24.42 8.12
N MET A 307 5.24 -25.53 8.64
CA MET A 307 4.48 -26.77 8.83
C MET A 307 3.30 -26.56 9.76
N PHE A 308 3.52 -25.92 10.91
CA PHE A 308 2.42 -25.58 11.83
C PHE A 308 1.38 -24.69 11.15
N GLY A 309 1.82 -23.66 10.44
CA GLY A 309 0.97 -22.73 9.71
C GLY A 309 0.03 -23.42 8.72
N ALA A 310 0.59 -24.29 7.89
CA ALA A 310 -0.16 -25.08 6.93
C ALA A 310 -1.15 -26.04 7.61
N LEU A 311 -0.71 -26.76 8.65
CA LEU A 311 -1.57 -27.69 9.39
C LEU A 311 -2.70 -26.96 10.13
N PHE A 312 -2.43 -25.81 10.73
CA PHE A 312 -3.42 -24.99 11.40
C PHE A 312 -4.49 -24.51 10.42
N ALA A 313 -4.07 -23.98 9.26
CA ALA A 313 -4.99 -23.55 8.21
C ALA A 313 -5.84 -24.72 7.65
N LEU A 314 -5.25 -25.90 7.49
CA LEU A 314 -5.98 -27.11 7.12
C LEU A 314 -7.00 -27.51 8.18
N GLY A 315 -6.66 -27.43 9.46
CA GLY A 315 -7.57 -27.69 10.58
C GLY A 315 -8.73 -26.70 10.63
N VAL A 316 -8.45 -25.40 10.50
CA VAL A 316 -9.46 -24.34 10.42
C VAL A 316 -10.44 -24.58 9.27
N LYS A 317 -9.91 -24.98 8.10
CA LYS A 317 -10.72 -25.32 6.92
C LYS A 317 -11.55 -26.59 7.14
N ALA A 318 -10.96 -27.65 7.69
CA ALA A 318 -11.64 -28.93 7.90
C ALA A 318 -12.76 -28.85 8.95
N LEU A 319 -12.62 -27.95 9.93
CA LEU A 319 -13.60 -27.73 10.99
C LEU A 319 -14.65 -26.65 10.65
N ASP A 320 -14.60 -26.07 9.44
CA ASP A 320 -15.44 -24.94 8.99
C ASP A 320 -15.49 -23.78 10.01
N LEU A 321 -14.41 -23.54 10.75
CA LEU A 321 -14.36 -22.50 11.80
C LEU A 321 -14.55 -21.09 11.22
N GLU A 322 -14.05 -20.87 10.00
CA GLU A 322 -14.25 -19.63 9.25
C GLU A 322 -15.74 -19.32 9.08
N LYS A 323 -16.55 -20.30 8.65
CA LYS A 323 -17.98 -20.11 8.42
C LYS A 323 -18.79 -20.06 9.70
N ARG A 324 -18.43 -20.87 10.70
CA ARG A 324 -19.22 -21.05 11.93
C ARG A 324 -19.05 -19.93 12.95
N TRP A 325 -17.86 -19.34 13.06
CA TRP A 325 -17.54 -18.44 14.18
C TRP A 325 -16.98 -17.09 13.74
N VAL A 326 -16.32 -17.06 12.58
CA VAL A 326 -15.52 -15.93 12.14
C VAL A 326 -16.34 -15.05 11.19
N ALA A 327 -16.90 -15.60 10.12
CA ALA A 327 -17.75 -14.86 9.18
C ALA A 327 -18.93 -14.13 9.88
N PRO A 328 -19.75 -14.75 10.75
CA PRO A 328 -20.91 -14.06 11.34
C PRO A 328 -20.55 -12.85 12.22
N LYS A 329 -19.40 -12.90 12.93
CA LYS A 329 -18.91 -11.82 13.81
C LYS A 329 -18.17 -10.72 13.07
N ILE A 330 -17.74 -11.01 11.85
CA ILE A 330 -17.04 -10.06 10.98
C ILE A 330 -18.05 -9.25 10.18
N HIS A 331 -19.02 -9.92 9.55
CA HIS A 331 -20.04 -9.28 8.72
C HIS A 331 -20.94 -8.36 9.55
N SER A 332 -21.29 -8.75 10.79
CA SER A 332 -22.04 -7.90 11.72
C SER A 332 -21.35 -6.60 12.16
N LYS A 333 -20.03 -6.46 11.96
CA LYS A 333 -19.25 -5.26 12.38
C LYS A 333 -18.83 -4.35 11.22
N ILE A 334 -18.95 -4.80 9.98
CA ILE A 334 -18.47 -4.01 8.83
C ILE A 334 -19.57 -3.12 8.25
N GLY A 335 -20.86 -3.36 8.52
CA GLY A 335 -21.91 -2.52 7.93
C GLY A 335 -21.87 -2.53 6.39
N LEU A 336 -21.25 -3.56 5.79
CA LEU A 336 -21.56 -3.94 4.42
C LEU A 336 -23.02 -4.38 4.48
N GLU A 337 -23.91 -3.58 3.92
CA GLU A 337 -25.22 -4.06 3.50
C GLU A 337 -24.95 -5.22 2.54
N GLU A 338 -24.88 -6.44 3.07
CA GLU A 338 -25.07 -7.63 2.27
C GLU A 338 -26.45 -7.44 1.66
N ASN A 339 -26.49 -7.13 0.37
CA ASN A 339 -27.72 -7.24 -0.36
C ASN A 339 -28.09 -8.73 -0.29
N PRO A 340 -29.13 -9.11 0.47
CA PRO A 340 -29.47 -10.53 0.70
C PRO A 340 -29.74 -11.25 -0.62
N VAL A 341 -30.04 -10.49 -1.67
CA VAL A 341 -30.24 -10.95 -3.04
C VAL A 341 -28.93 -11.50 -3.65
N LEU A 342 -27.77 -10.88 -3.38
CA LEU A 342 -26.46 -11.36 -3.86
C LEU A 342 -26.04 -12.65 -3.15
N GLU A 343 -26.29 -12.76 -1.84
CA GLU A 343 -26.00 -13.98 -1.09
C GLU A 343 -26.88 -15.13 -1.58
N GLN A 344 -28.18 -14.86 -1.77
CA GLN A 344 -29.11 -15.84 -2.31
C GLN A 344 -28.71 -16.31 -3.72
N ALA A 345 -28.28 -15.40 -4.59
CA ALA A 345 -27.78 -15.75 -5.92
C ALA A 345 -26.50 -16.60 -5.86
N ALA A 346 -25.58 -16.28 -4.95
CA ALA A 346 -24.35 -17.04 -4.76
C ALA A 346 -24.61 -18.47 -4.22
N GLU A 347 -25.59 -18.65 -3.33
CA GLU A 347 -26.00 -19.97 -2.85
C GLU A 347 -26.66 -20.82 -3.96
N GLU A 348 -27.54 -20.24 -4.77
CA GLU A 348 -28.12 -20.93 -5.93
C GLU A 348 -27.04 -21.38 -6.93
N ARG A 349 -26.04 -20.53 -7.20
CA ARG A 349 -24.86 -20.85 -8.03
C ARG A 349 -24.06 -22.03 -7.44
N LYS A 350 -23.81 -22.06 -6.12
CA LYS A 350 -23.13 -23.18 -5.45
C LYS A 350 -23.90 -24.50 -5.53
N LEU A 351 -25.23 -24.43 -5.52
CA LEU A 351 -26.09 -25.60 -5.70
C LEU A 351 -26.18 -26.07 -7.16
N GLY A 352 -25.51 -25.38 -8.09
CA GLY A 352 -25.52 -25.67 -9.53
C GLY A 352 -26.77 -25.12 -10.24
N ASN A 353 -27.61 -24.35 -9.56
CA ASN A 353 -28.81 -23.73 -10.11
C ASN A 353 -28.50 -22.34 -10.70
N HIS A 354 -27.73 -22.34 -11.79
CA HIS A 354 -27.29 -21.13 -12.48
C HIS A 354 -28.46 -20.28 -13.01
N GLU A 355 -29.55 -20.92 -13.48
CA GLU A 355 -30.79 -20.23 -13.90
C GLU A 355 -31.50 -19.55 -12.72
N GLY A 356 -31.47 -20.17 -11.53
CA GLY A 356 -31.97 -19.57 -10.29
C GLY A 356 -31.17 -18.32 -9.89
N ALA A 357 -29.85 -18.43 -9.90
CA ALA A 357 -28.94 -17.30 -9.64
C ALA A 357 -29.15 -16.17 -10.65
N TRP A 358 -29.27 -16.50 -11.95
CA TRP A 358 -29.56 -15.55 -13.02
C TRP A 358 -30.83 -14.73 -12.73
N ARG A 359 -31.95 -15.42 -12.42
CA ARG A 359 -33.23 -14.76 -12.16
C ARG A 359 -33.15 -13.78 -11.00
N ILE A 360 -32.45 -14.16 -9.92
CA ILE A 360 -32.30 -13.35 -8.71
C ILE A 360 -31.49 -12.08 -9.02
N LEU A 361 -30.38 -12.22 -9.73
CA LEU A 361 -29.50 -11.11 -10.12
C LEU A 361 -30.16 -10.16 -11.12
N GLU A 362 -30.90 -10.71 -12.09
CA GLU A 362 -31.64 -9.90 -13.06
C GLU A 362 -32.78 -9.12 -12.39
N GLU A 363 -33.44 -9.71 -11.39
CA GLU A 363 -34.45 -9.03 -10.58
C GLU A 363 -33.83 -7.87 -9.78
N GLU A 364 -32.65 -8.07 -9.19
CA GLU A 364 -31.91 -6.99 -8.52
C GLU A 364 -31.54 -5.86 -9.47
N LEU A 365 -30.94 -6.19 -10.62
CA LEU A 365 -30.53 -5.22 -11.64
C LEU A 365 -31.71 -4.53 -12.34
N SER A 366 -32.92 -5.10 -12.23
CA SER A 366 -34.15 -4.44 -12.67
C SER A 366 -34.62 -3.37 -11.68
N ARG A 367 -34.35 -3.56 -10.37
CA ARG A 367 -34.69 -2.61 -9.31
C ARG A 367 -33.62 -1.54 -9.14
N ASN A 368 -32.36 -1.95 -9.15
CA ASN A 368 -31.19 -1.11 -9.03
C ASN A 368 -30.20 -1.41 -10.17
N GLY A 369 -30.45 -0.82 -11.34
CA GLY A 369 -29.60 -1.01 -12.52
C GLY A 369 -28.17 -0.45 -12.40
N GLY A 370 -27.85 0.22 -11.29
CA GLY A 370 -26.51 0.66 -10.93
C GLY A 370 -25.77 -0.25 -9.95
N ASN A 371 -26.36 -1.39 -9.56
CA ASN A 371 -25.72 -2.33 -8.64
C ASN A 371 -24.57 -3.07 -9.34
N ARG A 372 -23.34 -2.57 -9.13
CA ARG A 372 -22.09 -3.10 -9.71
C ARG A 372 -21.87 -4.58 -9.38
N ASP A 373 -22.04 -4.95 -8.12
CA ASP A 373 -21.78 -6.31 -7.66
C ASP A 373 -22.77 -7.31 -8.28
N ALA A 374 -24.03 -6.89 -8.45
CA ALA A 374 -25.03 -7.70 -9.15
C ALA A 374 -24.69 -7.86 -10.65
N ALA A 375 -24.20 -6.81 -11.32
CA ALA A 375 -23.83 -6.86 -12.74
C ALA A 375 -22.64 -7.80 -12.99
N LEU A 376 -21.62 -7.74 -12.13
CA LEU A 376 -20.46 -8.63 -12.19
C LEU A 376 -20.84 -10.08 -11.86
N ALA A 377 -21.66 -10.29 -10.82
CA ALA A 377 -22.14 -11.63 -10.49
C ALA A 377 -23.00 -12.23 -11.61
N LEU A 378 -23.79 -11.42 -12.32
CA LEU A 378 -24.58 -11.89 -13.46
C LEU A 378 -23.67 -12.27 -14.64
N TRP A 379 -22.62 -11.48 -14.89
CA TRP A 379 -21.63 -11.76 -15.92
C TRP A 379 -20.91 -13.10 -15.69
N ASP A 380 -20.49 -13.37 -14.45
CA ASP A 380 -19.92 -14.65 -14.04
C ASP A 380 -20.87 -15.82 -14.34
N VAL A 381 -22.15 -15.70 -13.96
CA VAL A 381 -23.16 -16.74 -14.23
C VAL A 381 -23.35 -16.92 -15.74
N ALA A 382 -23.28 -15.84 -16.51
CA ALA A 382 -23.37 -15.89 -17.98
C ALA A 382 -22.20 -16.67 -18.59
N LEU A 383 -20.99 -16.48 -18.09
CA LEU A 383 -19.80 -17.22 -18.53
C LEU A 383 -19.92 -18.71 -18.20
N GLU A 384 -20.42 -19.06 -17.01
CA GLU A 384 -20.66 -20.45 -16.60
C GLU A 384 -21.74 -21.14 -17.43
N LEU A 385 -22.76 -20.38 -17.86
CA LEU A 385 -23.81 -20.85 -18.77
C LEU A 385 -23.39 -20.85 -20.25
N GLU A 386 -22.14 -20.46 -20.55
CA GLU A 386 -21.60 -20.26 -21.91
C GLU A 386 -22.48 -19.31 -22.76
N GLN A 387 -23.10 -18.31 -22.12
CA GLN A 387 -24.03 -17.34 -22.71
C GLN A 387 -23.73 -15.88 -22.32
N PRO A 388 -22.48 -15.39 -22.44
CA PRO A 388 -22.09 -14.03 -22.04
C PRO A 388 -22.84 -12.93 -22.81
N ALA A 389 -23.27 -13.20 -24.05
CA ALA A 389 -24.07 -12.26 -24.85
C ALA A 389 -25.36 -11.83 -24.14
N LYS A 390 -25.94 -12.69 -23.28
CA LYS A 390 -27.16 -12.35 -22.51
C LYS A 390 -26.89 -11.32 -21.40
N ALA A 391 -25.70 -11.32 -20.80
CA ALA A 391 -25.32 -10.40 -19.72
C ALA A 391 -24.58 -9.16 -20.23
N ALA A 392 -24.14 -9.17 -21.50
CA ALA A 392 -23.44 -8.07 -22.15
C ALA A 392 -24.11 -6.69 -21.97
N PRO A 393 -25.45 -6.52 -22.07
CA PRO A 393 -26.08 -5.22 -21.83
C PRO A 393 -25.88 -4.67 -20.41
N ARG A 394 -25.83 -5.55 -19.40
CA ARG A 394 -25.59 -5.18 -18.01
C ARG A 394 -24.14 -4.79 -17.79
N MET A 395 -23.21 -5.53 -18.39
CA MET A 395 -21.77 -5.19 -18.39
C MET A 395 -21.51 -3.86 -19.10
N MET A 396 -22.13 -3.60 -20.25
CA MET A 396 -22.02 -2.32 -20.97
C MET A 396 -22.51 -1.13 -20.13
N ASN A 397 -23.60 -1.30 -19.38
CA ASN A 397 -24.11 -0.27 -18.48
C ASN A 397 -23.12 -0.02 -17.32
N LEU A 398 -22.55 -1.08 -16.74
CA LEU A 398 -21.52 -0.97 -15.71
C LEU A 398 -20.30 -0.19 -16.22
N ILE A 399 -19.74 -0.57 -17.36
CA ILE A 399 -18.61 0.14 -17.99
C ILE A 399 -18.96 1.61 -18.21
N GLN A 400 -20.17 1.90 -18.67
CA GLN A 400 -20.61 3.28 -18.86
C GLN A 400 -20.70 4.06 -17.55
N GLN A 401 -21.10 3.43 -16.45
CA GLN A 401 -21.13 4.05 -15.12
C GLN A 401 -19.71 4.31 -14.60
N GLU A 402 -18.80 3.36 -14.77
CA GLU A 402 -17.39 3.50 -14.38
C GLU A 402 -16.71 4.65 -15.12
N LEU A 403 -16.94 4.78 -16.44
CA LEU A 403 -16.45 5.91 -17.22
C LEU A 403 -17.03 7.25 -16.76
N ARG A 404 -18.29 7.29 -16.31
CA ARG A 404 -18.89 8.51 -15.74
C ARG A 404 -18.34 8.84 -14.36
N ALA A 405 -17.98 7.84 -13.57
CA ALA A 405 -17.37 7.99 -12.26
C ALA A 405 -15.87 8.38 -12.33
N GLY A 406 -15.29 8.42 -13.54
CA GLY A 406 -13.85 8.67 -13.74
C GLY A 406 -12.97 7.44 -13.50
N GLU A 407 -13.57 6.25 -13.37
CA GLU A 407 -12.87 4.97 -13.15
C GLU A 407 -12.44 4.34 -14.48
N ALA A 408 -11.70 5.09 -15.31
CA ALA A 408 -11.33 4.66 -16.67
C ALA A 408 -10.54 3.35 -16.71
N ASP A 409 -9.64 3.12 -15.74
CA ASP A 409 -8.83 1.90 -15.65
C ASP A 409 -9.69 0.64 -15.49
N LEU A 410 -10.73 0.75 -14.67
CA LEU A 410 -11.64 -0.34 -14.38
C LEU A 410 -12.57 -0.60 -15.57
N ALA A 411 -13.08 0.48 -16.19
CA ALA A 411 -13.88 0.39 -17.39
C ALA A 411 -13.14 -0.32 -18.53
N ILE A 412 -11.84 -0.05 -18.70
CA ILE A 412 -10.99 -0.71 -19.70
C ILE A 412 -10.81 -2.20 -19.36
N GLN A 413 -10.61 -2.54 -18.08
CA GLN A 413 -10.51 -3.95 -17.66
C GLN A 413 -11.79 -4.73 -17.99
N HIS A 414 -12.96 -4.20 -17.64
CA HIS A 414 -14.24 -4.85 -17.96
C HIS A 414 -14.53 -4.84 -19.46
N TRP A 415 -14.06 -3.83 -20.20
CA TRP A 415 -14.10 -3.82 -21.66
C TRP A 415 -13.28 -4.95 -22.26
N ASP A 416 -12.09 -5.24 -21.74
CA ASP A 416 -11.25 -6.35 -22.23
C ASP A 416 -11.93 -7.71 -22.08
N GLU A 417 -12.75 -7.90 -21.04
CA GLU A 417 -13.55 -9.10 -20.85
C GLU A 417 -14.74 -9.16 -21.83
N LEU A 418 -15.37 -8.02 -22.08
CA LEU A 418 -16.54 -7.91 -22.95
C LEU A 418 -16.19 -7.96 -24.45
N LYS A 419 -15.06 -7.38 -24.87
CA LYS A 419 -14.74 -7.10 -26.28
C LYS A 419 -14.68 -8.35 -27.16
N GLY A 420 -14.33 -9.49 -26.58
CA GLY A 420 -14.35 -10.79 -27.27
C GLY A 420 -15.75 -11.25 -27.70
N TRP A 421 -16.81 -10.68 -27.13
CA TRP A 421 -18.21 -11.08 -27.30
C TRP A 421 -19.06 -10.04 -28.03
N VAL A 422 -18.45 -8.91 -28.43
CA VAL A 422 -19.13 -7.78 -29.07
C VAL A 422 -19.77 -8.15 -30.42
N SER A 423 -19.29 -9.19 -31.10
CA SER A 423 -19.95 -9.70 -32.32
C SER A 423 -21.35 -10.24 -32.08
N GLU A 424 -21.68 -10.63 -30.83
CA GLU A 424 -22.96 -11.22 -30.44
C GLU A 424 -23.90 -10.20 -29.78
N ALA A 425 -23.39 -9.04 -29.37
CA ALA A 425 -24.16 -7.97 -28.73
C ALA A 425 -23.73 -6.59 -29.25
N PRO A 426 -24.60 -5.83 -29.94
CA PRO A 426 -24.24 -4.54 -30.52
C PRO A 426 -23.92 -3.50 -29.43
N VAL A 427 -22.76 -2.87 -29.53
CA VAL A 427 -22.31 -1.84 -28.58
C VAL A 427 -22.99 -0.49 -28.89
N PRO A 428 -23.53 0.23 -27.90
CA PRO A 428 -24.10 1.56 -28.10
C PRO A 428 -23.05 2.58 -28.57
N PRO A 429 -23.35 3.51 -29.51
CA PRO A 429 -22.40 4.50 -30.03
C PRO A 429 -21.82 5.39 -28.94
N ARG A 430 -22.65 5.71 -27.93
CA ARG A 430 -22.22 6.47 -26.77
C ARG A 430 -21.14 5.73 -25.98
N LEU A 431 -21.24 4.41 -25.84
CA LEU A 431 -20.21 3.62 -25.16
C LEU A 431 -18.95 3.51 -26.02
N CYS A 432 -19.08 3.29 -27.34
CA CYS A 432 -17.93 3.32 -28.25
C CYS A 432 -17.19 4.67 -28.20
N ALA A 433 -17.92 5.78 -28.15
CA ALA A 433 -17.35 7.12 -28.03
C ALA A 433 -16.62 7.34 -26.70
N LEU A 434 -17.24 6.98 -25.57
CA LEU A 434 -16.63 7.14 -24.25
C LEU A 434 -15.41 6.22 -24.05
N MET A 435 -15.51 4.97 -24.49
CA MET A 435 -14.40 4.02 -24.44
C MET A 435 -13.27 4.43 -25.37
N GLY A 436 -13.59 4.90 -26.59
CA GLY A 436 -12.61 5.42 -27.53
C GLY A 436 -11.81 6.59 -26.95
N LEU A 437 -12.47 7.51 -26.25
CA LEU A 437 -11.79 8.59 -25.52
C LEU A 437 -10.89 8.06 -24.40
N ALA A 438 -11.39 7.14 -23.58
CA ALA A 438 -10.62 6.56 -22.47
C ALA A 438 -9.37 5.81 -22.95
N LEU A 439 -9.45 5.11 -24.09
CA LEU A 439 -8.32 4.41 -24.70
C LEU A 439 -7.31 5.38 -25.36
N LEU A 440 -7.78 6.48 -25.96
CA LEU A 440 -6.87 7.54 -26.44
C LEU A 440 -6.06 8.16 -25.30
N ASP A 441 -6.68 8.39 -24.14
CA ASP A 441 -5.99 8.91 -22.95
C ASP A 441 -4.90 7.95 -22.42
N ARG A 442 -4.93 6.66 -22.79
CA ARG A 442 -3.88 5.66 -22.48
C ARG A 442 -2.91 5.38 -23.62
N GLU A 443 -2.95 6.16 -24.70
CA GLU A 443 -2.12 5.94 -25.90
C GLU A 443 -2.42 4.59 -26.60
N GLU A 444 -3.60 4.01 -26.39
CA GLU A 444 -4.05 2.77 -27.05
C GLU A 444 -4.77 3.07 -28.39
N GLU A 445 -4.09 3.84 -29.24
CA GLU A 445 -4.67 4.47 -30.44
C GLU A 445 -5.36 3.48 -31.39
N LYS A 446 -4.80 2.28 -31.57
CA LYS A 446 -5.33 1.30 -32.52
C LYS A 446 -6.73 0.82 -32.15
N GLU A 447 -6.94 0.52 -30.87
CA GLU A 447 -8.24 0.03 -30.37
C GLU A 447 -9.23 1.18 -30.25
N ALA A 448 -8.76 2.35 -29.80
CA ALA A 448 -9.56 3.57 -29.76
C ALA A 448 -10.11 3.94 -31.14
N CYS A 449 -9.25 3.99 -32.16
CA CYS A 449 -9.65 4.32 -33.53
C CYS A 449 -10.62 3.27 -34.12
N ALA A 450 -10.50 1.99 -33.74
CA ALA A 450 -11.44 0.96 -34.17
C ALA A 450 -12.84 1.23 -33.61
N LEU A 451 -12.95 1.54 -32.32
CA LEU A 451 -14.24 1.87 -31.69
C LEU A 451 -14.85 3.16 -32.23
N LEU A 452 -14.04 4.20 -32.42
CA LEU A 452 -14.49 5.47 -32.95
C LEU A 452 -14.95 5.38 -34.43
N ARG A 453 -14.45 4.41 -35.21
CA ARG A 453 -14.96 4.16 -36.57
C ARG A 453 -16.39 3.63 -36.57
N GLU A 454 -16.77 2.81 -35.58
CA GLU A 454 -18.15 2.35 -35.41
C GLU A 454 -19.13 3.49 -35.08
N VAL A 455 -18.60 4.61 -34.56
CA VAL A 455 -19.38 5.81 -34.24
C VAL A 455 -19.71 6.65 -35.47
N VAL A 456 -18.86 6.62 -36.52
CA VAL A 456 -19.00 7.45 -37.73
C VAL A 456 -20.41 7.40 -38.36
N PRO A 457 -21.00 6.22 -38.66
CA PRO A 457 -22.33 6.16 -39.26
C PRO A 457 -23.46 6.56 -38.29
N ARG A 458 -23.17 6.70 -36.99
CA ARG A 458 -24.14 6.86 -35.90
C ARG A 458 -23.90 8.14 -35.09
N THR A 459 -23.23 9.12 -35.68
CA THR A 459 -22.91 10.41 -35.03
C THR A 459 -24.13 11.16 -34.52
N ALA A 460 -25.28 11.03 -35.20
CA ALA A 460 -26.56 11.62 -34.79
C ALA A 460 -27.13 11.07 -33.46
N GLU A 461 -26.60 9.96 -32.94
CA GLU A 461 -27.03 9.35 -31.67
C GLU A 461 -26.23 9.87 -30.45
N LEU A 462 -25.24 10.74 -30.67
CA LEU A 462 -24.35 11.25 -29.62
C LEU A 462 -24.82 12.61 -29.09
N PRO A 463 -24.64 12.90 -27.79
CA PRO A 463 -24.74 14.27 -27.31
C PRO A 463 -23.77 15.20 -28.07
N PRO A 464 -24.18 16.42 -28.51
CA PRO A 464 -23.35 17.32 -29.30
C PRO A 464 -21.96 17.61 -28.70
N MET A 465 -21.89 17.76 -27.36
CA MET A 465 -20.62 17.98 -26.66
C MET A 465 -19.72 16.74 -26.64
N LEU A 466 -20.30 15.53 -26.58
CA LEU A 466 -19.52 14.30 -26.68
C LEU A 466 -18.96 14.12 -28.09
N LEU A 467 -19.77 14.43 -29.11
CA LEU A 467 -19.34 14.41 -30.50
C LEU A 467 -18.18 15.39 -30.75
N LEU A 468 -18.27 16.63 -30.26
CA LEU A 468 -17.19 17.60 -30.37
C LEU A 468 -15.90 17.09 -29.68
N ARG A 469 -16.02 16.53 -28.47
CA ARG A 469 -14.87 15.98 -27.73
C ARG A 469 -14.20 14.84 -28.50
N VAL A 470 -15.00 13.92 -29.04
CA VAL A 470 -14.52 12.81 -29.88
C VAL A 470 -13.81 13.31 -31.13
N VAL A 471 -14.35 14.32 -31.82
CA VAL A 471 -13.72 14.91 -33.01
C VAL A 471 -12.38 15.58 -32.66
N ARG A 472 -12.32 16.36 -31.56
CA ARG A 472 -11.08 17.00 -31.10
C ARG A 472 -10.00 15.98 -30.76
N SER A 473 -10.34 14.96 -29.97
CA SER A 473 -9.40 13.90 -29.57
C SER A 473 -8.97 13.03 -30.75
N ALA A 474 -9.86 12.76 -31.72
CA ALA A 474 -9.47 12.07 -32.94
C ALA A 474 -8.51 12.92 -33.79
N ALA A 475 -8.67 14.25 -33.83
CA ALA A 475 -7.82 15.13 -34.64
C ALA A 475 -6.35 15.13 -34.20
N THR A 476 -6.06 14.81 -32.94
CA THR A 476 -4.70 14.67 -32.42
C THR A 476 -4.06 13.32 -32.74
N SER A 477 -4.86 12.29 -33.05
CA SER A 477 -4.37 10.90 -33.21
C SER A 477 -4.52 10.36 -34.64
N ASP A 478 -5.69 10.50 -35.28
CA ASP A 478 -5.98 10.04 -36.64
C ASP A 478 -6.79 11.12 -37.38
N GLY A 479 -6.10 11.93 -38.19
CA GLY A 479 -6.71 13.04 -38.93
C GLY A 479 -7.74 12.61 -39.98
N GLU A 480 -7.64 11.39 -40.53
CA GLU A 480 -8.63 10.87 -41.48
C GLU A 480 -9.93 10.51 -40.74
N LEU A 481 -9.80 9.81 -39.62
CA LEU A 481 -10.92 9.48 -38.75
C LEU A 481 -11.62 10.74 -38.21
N ALA A 482 -10.86 11.73 -37.76
CA ALA A 482 -11.38 13.01 -37.30
C ALA A 482 -12.23 13.70 -38.39
N ARG A 483 -11.73 13.71 -39.63
CA ARG A 483 -12.45 14.28 -40.78
C ARG A 483 -13.74 13.52 -41.08
N CYS A 484 -13.73 12.18 -40.98
CA CYS A 484 -14.92 11.35 -41.15
C CYS A 484 -15.98 11.61 -40.07
N LEU A 485 -15.57 11.63 -38.79
CA LEU A 485 -16.43 11.92 -37.65
C LEU A 485 -17.03 13.34 -37.74
N ALA A 486 -16.21 14.32 -38.09
CA ALA A 486 -16.65 15.70 -38.24
C ALA A 486 -17.63 15.85 -39.41
N THR A 487 -17.32 15.28 -40.58
CA THR A 487 -18.20 15.36 -41.76
C THR A 487 -19.56 14.73 -41.49
N ALA A 488 -19.58 13.56 -40.84
CA ALA A 488 -20.84 12.92 -40.43
C ALA A 488 -21.57 13.76 -39.37
N GLY A 489 -20.82 14.29 -38.39
CA GLY A 489 -21.32 15.09 -37.28
C GLY A 489 -21.92 16.44 -37.66
N LEU A 490 -21.53 17.05 -38.78
CA LEU A 490 -22.12 18.33 -39.25
C LEU A 490 -23.61 18.21 -39.63
N SER A 491 -24.09 16.98 -39.86
CA SER A 491 -25.51 16.70 -40.12
C SER A 491 -26.32 16.44 -38.83
N HIS A 492 -25.71 16.62 -37.65
CA HIS A 492 -26.37 16.34 -36.37
C HIS A 492 -27.54 17.30 -36.10
N PRO A 493 -28.73 16.80 -35.70
CA PRO A 493 -29.95 17.61 -35.59
C PRO A 493 -29.90 18.67 -34.48
N GLU A 494 -29.20 18.40 -33.39
CA GLU A 494 -29.11 19.27 -32.20
C GLU A 494 -27.82 20.10 -32.13
N LEU A 495 -27.08 20.24 -33.24
CA LEU A 495 -25.79 20.93 -33.23
C LEU A 495 -25.98 22.45 -33.16
N GLY A 496 -25.53 23.07 -32.05
CA GLY A 496 -25.53 24.52 -31.90
C GLY A 496 -24.58 25.23 -32.87
N PRO A 497 -24.80 26.52 -33.19
CA PRO A 497 -24.00 27.26 -34.17
C PRO A 497 -22.52 27.39 -33.79
N GLN A 498 -22.19 27.50 -32.50
CA GLN A 498 -20.80 27.55 -32.01
C GLN A 498 -20.09 26.19 -32.18
N THR A 499 -20.71 25.11 -31.72
CA THR A 499 -20.20 23.74 -31.88
C THR A 499 -20.02 23.38 -33.36
N LYS A 500 -20.94 23.83 -34.21
CA LYS A 500 -20.86 23.64 -35.66
C LYS A 500 -19.65 24.34 -36.27
N ALA A 501 -19.46 25.63 -35.98
CA ALA A 501 -18.32 26.41 -36.46
C ALA A 501 -16.99 25.78 -36.01
N GLU A 502 -16.97 25.24 -34.79
CA GLU A 502 -15.79 24.58 -34.27
C GLU A 502 -15.47 23.26 -34.99
N ILE A 503 -16.47 22.38 -35.19
CA ILE A 503 -16.29 21.15 -35.96
C ILE A 503 -15.86 21.47 -37.41
N GLU A 504 -16.40 22.54 -38.02
CA GLU A 504 -16.00 23.01 -39.35
C GLU A 504 -14.54 23.51 -39.38
N SER A 505 -14.07 24.19 -38.33
CA SER A 505 -12.67 24.65 -38.22
C SER A 505 -11.69 23.48 -38.13
N LEU A 506 -12.06 22.41 -37.43
CA LEU A 506 -11.26 21.18 -37.30
C LEU A 506 -11.17 20.41 -38.62
N VAL A 507 -12.17 20.55 -39.51
CA VAL A 507 -12.19 19.91 -40.84
C VAL A 507 -11.38 20.69 -41.88
N THR A 508 -11.34 22.01 -41.78
CA THR A 508 -10.74 22.91 -42.79
C THR A 508 -9.27 23.22 -42.54
N GLY A 509 -8.72 22.84 -41.38
CA GLY A 509 -7.32 23.07 -41.02
C GLY A 509 -6.97 24.54 -40.75
N GLN A 510 -7.98 25.42 -40.65
CA GLN A 510 -7.80 26.84 -40.29
C GLN A 510 -8.13 27.04 -38.81
N ALA A 511 -7.14 26.87 -37.95
CA ALA A 511 -7.24 27.33 -36.57
C ALA A 511 -7.38 28.87 -36.59
N HIS A 512 -8.45 29.40 -36.01
CA HIS A 512 -8.56 30.84 -35.73
C HIS A 512 -7.48 31.21 -34.71
N VAL A 513 -6.41 31.85 -35.18
CA VAL A 513 -5.37 32.45 -34.34
C VAL A 513 -5.94 33.75 -33.76
N ALA A 514 -6.23 33.77 -32.46
CA ALA A 514 -6.28 35.01 -31.69
C ALA A 514 -4.84 35.56 -31.52
N PRO A 515 -4.63 36.89 -31.54
CA PRO A 515 -3.30 37.48 -31.70
C PRO A 515 -2.40 37.17 -30.50
N ALA A 516 -1.16 36.78 -30.81
CA ALA A 516 -0.10 36.44 -29.88
C ALA A 516 0.29 37.63 -28.99
N ALA A 517 0.19 37.44 -27.67
CA ALA A 517 1.04 38.14 -26.73
C ALA A 517 2.28 37.28 -26.48
N ASP A 518 3.46 37.86 -26.68
CA ASP A 518 4.78 37.24 -26.57
C ASP A 518 4.94 36.41 -25.29
N ASN A 519 5.02 35.10 -25.43
CA ASN A 519 5.63 34.21 -24.44
C ASN A 519 6.45 33.13 -25.18
N PRO A 520 7.66 32.78 -24.70
CA PRO A 520 8.51 31.77 -25.33
C PRO A 520 7.85 30.38 -25.27
N PRO A 521 8.23 29.44 -26.16
CA PRO A 521 7.58 28.15 -26.27
C PRO A 521 7.67 27.35 -24.95
N PRO A 522 6.60 26.65 -24.53
CA PRO A 522 6.64 25.81 -23.35
C PRO A 522 7.62 24.66 -23.57
N ALA A 523 8.41 24.35 -22.54
CA ALA A 523 9.24 23.17 -22.47
C ALA A 523 8.38 21.90 -22.66
N PRO A 524 8.96 20.79 -23.18
CA PRO A 524 8.25 19.51 -23.25
C PRO A 524 7.66 19.13 -21.89
N PRO A 525 6.49 18.46 -21.84
CA PRO A 525 5.77 18.21 -20.60
C PRO A 525 6.66 17.40 -19.65
N GLU A 526 7.10 18.03 -18.56
CA GLU A 526 7.60 17.31 -17.42
C GLU A 526 6.49 16.39 -16.92
N VAL A 527 6.83 15.12 -16.75
CA VAL A 527 6.04 14.12 -16.02
C VAL A 527 5.52 14.77 -14.72
N ARG A 528 4.21 15.03 -14.70
CA ARG A 528 3.56 15.80 -13.64
C ARG A 528 3.79 15.10 -12.30
N LYS A 529 4.52 15.77 -11.41
CA LYS A 529 4.70 15.43 -9.99
C LYS A 529 3.39 15.60 -9.21
N GLU A 530 2.29 14.97 -9.62
CA GLU A 530 1.01 15.05 -8.89
C GLU A 530 1.08 14.36 -7.51
N SER A 531 2.09 13.54 -7.26
CA SER A 531 2.29 12.88 -5.96
C SER A 531 2.83 13.80 -4.85
N LYS A 532 3.40 14.98 -5.18
CA LYS A 532 3.89 15.95 -4.17
C LYS A 532 2.87 17.01 -3.80
N GLU A 533 2.05 17.51 -4.74
CA GLU A 533 1.08 18.58 -4.43
C GLU A 533 -0.04 18.12 -3.51
N LEU A 534 -0.44 16.85 -3.58
CA LEU A 534 -1.51 16.33 -2.74
C LEU A 534 -1.07 16.17 -1.26
N ILE A 535 0.24 16.14 -0.95
CA ILE A 535 0.79 16.12 0.43
C ILE A 535 0.80 17.53 1.04
N ALA A 536 0.86 18.57 0.22
CA ALA A 536 1.02 19.97 0.66
C ALA A 536 -0.26 20.61 1.24
N LEU A 537 -1.43 19.98 1.07
CA LEU A 537 -2.70 20.46 1.66
C LEU A 537 -2.76 20.26 3.20
N THR A 538 -1.84 19.47 3.76
CA THR A 538 -1.84 19.11 5.19
C THR A 538 -0.54 19.40 5.94
N SER A 539 0.48 20.01 5.30
CA SER A 539 1.77 20.30 5.93
C SER A 539 2.03 21.80 6.05
N GLU A 540 2.40 22.24 7.25
CA GLU A 540 2.67 23.63 7.67
C GLU A 540 3.89 24.28 7.00
N GLU A 541 3.79 25.61 6.91
CA GLU A 541 4.82 26.65 6.71
C GLU A 541 5.76 26.53 5.48
N GLU A 542 5.37 27.22 4.40
CA GLU A 542 6.32 27.71 3.39
C GLU A 542 6.29 29.24 3.32
N SER A 543 7.48 29.84 3.38
CA SER A 543 7.74 31.26 3.54
C SER A 543 7.26 32.12 2.36
N VAL A 544 6.58 33.22 2.71
CA VAL A 544 6.11 34.30 1.83
C VAL A 544 7.27 34.94 1.07
N ASN A 545 7.21 34.88 -0.26
CA ASN A 545 7.94 35.81 -1.14
C ASN A 545 6.92 36.78 -1.76
N ASP A 546 7.04 38.05 -1.36
CA ASP A 546 6.24 39.18 -1.85
C ASP A 546 6.48 39.44 -3.35
N THR A 547 5.41 39.41 -4.14
CA THR A 547 5.17 40.35 -5.26
C THR A 547 3.69 40.31 -5.67
N PRO A 548 2.98 41.45 -5.83
CA PRO A 548 1.52 41.47 -5.97
C PRO A 548 1.04 41.43 -7.43
N GLY A 549 -0.02 40.67 -7.71
CA GLY A 549 -0.79 40.67 -8.97
C GLY A 549 -2.10 39.83 -8.84
N PRO A 550 -3.16 40.12 -9.62
CA PRO A 550 -4.54 40.18 -9.12
C PRO A 550 -5.44 38.94 -9.38
N ASP A 551 -4.92 37.78 -9.75
CA ASP A 551 -5.75 36.62 -10.08
C ASP A 551 -5.88 35.66 -8.89
N LEU A 552 -6.85 35.93 -8.01
CA LEU A 552 -7.29 34.97 -6.99
C LEU A 552 -7.82 33.71 -7.69
N SER A 553 -7.15 32.58 -7.50
CA SER A 553 -7.55 31.30 -8.11
C SER A 553 -8.01 30.27 -7.07
N LEU A 554 -9.08 29.53 -7.37
CA LEU A 554 -9.58 28.46 -6.52
C LEU A 554 -8.99 27.11 -6.94
N GLN A 555 -8.30 26.42 -6.03
CA GLN A 555 -7.93 25.02 -6.16
C GLN A 555 -8.86 24.17 -5.30
N SER A 556 -9.88 23.61 -5.93
CA SER A 556 -10.80 22.67 -5.27
C SER A 556 -10.38 21.21 -5.49
N VAL A 557 -10.36 20.41 -4.42
CA VAL A 557 -10.27 18.95 -4.51
C VAL A 557 -11.66 18.37 -4.33
N ILE A 558 -12.13 17.53 -5.26
CA ILE A 558 -13.44 16.88 -5.17
C ILE A 558 -13.40 15.83 -4.06
N THR A 559 -14.37 15.90 -3.16
CA THR A 559 -14.50 15.05 -1.98
C THR A 559 -15.94 14.59 -1.78
N ILE A 560 -16.09 13.44 -1.11
CA ILE A 560 -17.38 12.86 -0.76
C ILE A 560 -17.46 12.80 0.77
N PRO A 561 -18.37 13.53 1.43
CA PRO A 561 -18.51 13.41 2.88
C PRO A 561 -19.14 12.05 3.22
N VAL A 562 -18.53 11.35 4.18
CA VAL A 562 -18.85 9.96 4.55
C VAL A 562 -19.55 9.88 5.90
N SER A 563 -19.06 10.63 6.88
CA SER A 563 -19.64 10.71 8.22
C SER A 563 -19.38 12.09 8.82
N MET A 564 -20.25 12.50 9.74
CA MET A 564 -20.14 13.76 10.48
C MET A 564 -20.25 13.47 11.97
N GLU A 565 -19.23 13.86 12.73
CA GLU A 565 -19.19 13.79 14.19
C GLU A 565 -19.57 15.16 14.79
N GLU A 566 -19.42 15.35 16.10
CA GLU A 566 -19.81 16.61 16.75
C GLU A 566 -18.92 17.81 16.37
N ASP A 567 -17.64 17.57 16.05
CA ASP A 567 -16.61 18.59 15.81
C ASP A 567 -15.78 18.34 14.53
N SER A 568 -16.21 17.39 13.69
CA SER A 568 -15.46 17.02 12.49
C SER A 568 -16.30 16.37 11.39
N LEU A 569 -15.80 16.48 10.17
CA LEU A 569 -16.36 15.88 8.97
C LEU A 569 -15.35 14.91 8.33
N THR A 570 -15.74 13.65 8.15
CA THR A 570 -14.91 12.68 7.41
C THR A 570 -15.20 12.78 5.92
N LEU A 571 -14.19 13.13 5.15
CA LEU A 571 -14.21 13.29 3.70
C LEU A 571 -13.44 12.15 3.03
N HIS A 572 -14.04 11.50 2.04
CA HIS A 572 -13.33 10.60 1.14
C HIS A 572 -12.78 11.39 -0.05
N LEU A 573 -11.46 11.42 -0.18
CA LEU A 573 -10.80 12.03 -1.32
C LEU A 573 -10.78 11.02 -2.46
N VAL A 574 -11.25 11.45 -3.63
CA VAL A 574 -11.15 10.64 -4.86
C VAL A 574 -9.67 10.32 -5.10
N GLY A 575 -9.32 9.03 -5.03
CA GLY A 575 -7.95 8.53 -5.25
C GLY A 575 -7.01 8.49 -4.01
N ARG A 576 -7.44 8.91 -2.81
CA ARG A 576 -6.56 8.90 -1.61
C ARG A 576 -7.15 8.34 -0.31
N GLY A 577 -8.40 7.88 -0.31
CA GLY A 577 -9.04 7.32 0.87
C GLY A 577 -9.62 8.38 1.81
N PRO A 578 -10.14 7.96 2.99
CA PRO A 578 -10.82 8.87 3.92
C PRO A 578 -9.84 9.75 4.69
N MET A 579 -10.26 11.00 4.95
CA MET A 579 -9.56 12.03 5.71
C MET A 579 -10.55 12.69 6.67
N ILE A 580 -10.13 12.99 7.89
CA ILE A 580 -10.95 13.71 8.87
C ILE A 580 -10.58 15.20 8.82
N LEU A 581 -11.56 16.06 8.55
CA LEU A 581 -11.43 17.51 8.60
C LEU A 581 -12.15 18.03 9.85
N LYS A 582 -11.39 18.55 10.81
CA LYS A 582 -11.96 19.17 12.02
C LYS A 582 -12.54 20.54 11.71
N ASP A 583 -13.62 20.90 12.39
CA ASP A 583 -14.28 22.19 12.23
C ASP A 583 -13.34 23.38 12.49
N GLU A 584 -12.44 23.25 13.47
CA GLU A 584 -11.41 24.24 13.81
C GLU A 584 -10.43 24.56 12.67
N ARG A 585 -10.31 23.66 11.68
CA ARG A 585 -9.43 23.85 10.52
C ARG A 585 -10.14 24.49 9.33
N MET A 586 -11.45 24.74 9.44
CA MET A 586 -12.24 25.36 8.40
C MET A 586 -12.24 26.87 8.60
N GLU A 587 -11.60 27.58 7.68
CA GLU A 587 -11.41 29.04 7.76
C GLU A 587 -12.51 29.82 7.03
N ALA A 588 -13.21 29.16 6.10
CA ALA A 588 -14.39 29.67 5.39
C ALA A 588 -15.22 28.52 4.84
N VAL A 589 -16.50 28.78 4.58
CA VAL A 589 -17.41 27.82 3.94
C VAL A 589 -18.01 28.49 2.70
N GLY A 590 -18.02 27.78 1.58
CA GLY A 590 -18.71 28.15 0.36
C GLY A 590 -19.96 27.28 0.18
N ALA A 591 -21.15 27.83 -0.08
CA ALA A 591 -22.32 27.00 -0.39
C ALA A 591 -23.26 27.65 -1.40
N ALA A 592 -23.74 26.86 -2.36
CA ALA A 592 -24.64 27.34 -3.42
C ALA A 592 -25.52 26.22 -4.01
N GLU A 593 -26.62 26.63 -4.64
CA GLU A 593 -27.42 25.78 -5.52
C GLU A 593 -26.98 25.98 -6.98
N ILE A 594 -26.83 24.90 -7.73
CA ILE A 594 -26.44 24.92 -9.14
C ILE A 594 -27.59 24.37 -9.99
N CYS A 595 -28.04 25.16 -10.96
CA CYS A 595 -29.16 24.88 -11.85
C CYS A 595 -28.73 24.92 -13.32
N GLU A 596 -28.08 23.84 -13.77
CA GLU A 596 -27.64 23.71 -15.16
C GLU A 596 -28.83 23.44 -16.12
N PRO A 597 -28.86 24.05 -17.32
CA PRO A 597 -29.93 23.80 -18.29
C PRO A 597 -30.07 22.31 -18.63
N GLY A 598 -31.25 21.75 -18.36
CA GLY A 598 -31.57 20.36 -18.66
C GLY A 598 -31.05 19.33 -17.65
N GLN A 599 -30.56 19.77 -16.49
CA GLN A 599 -30.16 18.89 -15.38
C GLN A 599 -30.97 19.21 -14.11
N GLU A 600 -31.07 18.23 -13.21
CA GLU A 600 -31.68 18.47 -11.89
C GLU A 600 -30.79 19.39 -11.05
N PRO A 601 -31.39 20.32 -10.28
CA PRO A 601 -30.66 21.21 -9.39
C PRO A 601 -29.95 20.41 -8.29
N TYR A 602 -28.77 20.87 -7.89
CA TYR A 602 -27.96 20.23 -6.87
C TYR A 602 -27.18 21.28 -6.09
N PHE A 603 -26.70 20.91 -4.89
CA PHE A 603 -25.92 21.82 -4.06
C PHE A 603 -24.43 21.52 -4.13
N VAL A 604 -23.65 22.59 -3.96
CA VAL A 604 -22.19 22.55 -3.81
C VAL A 604 -21.84 23.10 -2.43
N LEU A 605 -20.85 22.48 -1.79
CA LEU A 605 -20.28 22.88 -0.51
C LEU A 605 -18.76 22.89 -0.63
N ASP A 606 -18.13 24.04 -0.50
CA ASP A 606 -16.67 24.22 -0.48
C ASP A 606 -16.20 24.47 0.96
N LEU A 607 -15.24 23.68 1.43
CA LEU A 607 -14.68 23.79 2.78
C LEU A 607 -13.25 24.29 2.68
N PHE A 608 -13.02 25.55 3.03
CA PHE A 608 -11.72 26.20 2.88
C PHE A 608 -10.84 25.90 4.09
N VAL A 609 -9.61 25.45 3.83
CA VAL A 609 -8.59 25.26 4.87
C VAL A 609 -7.69 26.48 5.04
N ASP A 610 -7.73 27.41 4.09
CA ASP A 610 -7.01 28.67 4.14
C ASP A 610 -7.98 29.81 4.37
N LYS A 611 -7.55 30.79 5.16
CA LYS A 611 -8.29 32.04 5.28
C LYS A 611 -8.36 32.72 3.92
N PRO A 612 -9.57 33.07 3.43
CA PRO A 612 -9.69 33.79 2.18
C PRO A 612 -9.00 35.15 2.25
N ASP A 613 -7.82 35.27 1.64
CA ASP A 613 -7.04 36.50 1.57
C ASP A 613 -6.56 36.73 0.12
N PRO A 614 -6.93 37.84 -0.54
CA PRO A 614 -6.47 38.17 -1.88
C PRO A 614 -4.96 38.26 -2.04
N LYS A 615 -4.20 38.44 -0.96
CA LYS A 615 -2.73 38.40 -0.99
C LYS A 615 -2.17 37.01 -1.21
N VAL A 616 -2.93 35.95 -0.89
CA VAL A 616 -2.46 34.56 -0.95
C VAL A 616 -2.50 34.03 -2.39
N GLY A 617 -3.18 34.71 -3.33
CA GLY A 617 -3.21 34.38 -4.77
C GLY A 617 -3.89 33.05 -5.14
N ARG A 618 -3.97 32.11 -4.20
CA ARG A 618 -4.54 30.78 -4.37
C ARG A 618 -5.31 30.37 -3.12
N LEU A 619 -6.56 29.96 -3.30
CA LEU A 619 -7.41 29.42 -2.24
C LEU A 619 -7.54 27.92 -2.40
N ARG A 620 -7.45 27.17 -1.29
CA ARG A 620 -7.60 25.71 -1.30
C ARG A 620 -8.90 25.32 -0.60
N ALA A 621 -9.71 24.51 -1.28
CA ALA A 621 -10.98 24.04 -0.76
C ALA A 621 -11.20 22.55 -1.01
N PHE A 622 -11.89 21.89 -0.09
CA PHE A 622 -12.51 20.59 -0.34
C PHE A 622 -13.93 20.80 -0.84
N ARG A 623 -14.21 20.36 -2.07
CA ARG A 623 -15.51 20.51 -2.72
C ARG A 623 -16.34 19.26 -2.54
N CYS A 624 -17.53 19.41 -1.99
CA CYS A 624 -18.57 18.40 -1.91
C CYS A 624 -19.73 18.79 -2.84
N SER A 625 -20.36 17.81 -3.48
CA SER A 625 -21.51 18.04 -4.35
C SER A 625 -22.62 17.03 -4.06
N THR A 626 -23.87 17.47 -3.98
CA THR A 626 -24.99 16.53 -3.79
C THR A 626 -25.28 15.67 -5.02
N ARG A 627 -24.51 15.82 -6.10
CA ARG A 627 -24.46 14.84 -7.22
C ARG A 627 -23.68 13.59 -6.86
N THR A 628 -22.71 13.70 -5.94
CA THR A 628 -21.79 12.61 -5.56
C THR A 628 -22.08 12.05 -4.17
N PHE A 629 -22.90 12.74 -3.36
CA PHE A 629 -23.35 12.22 -2.07
C PHE A 629 -24.80 12.64 -1.77
N ASP A 630 -25.50 11.81 -1.01
CA ASP A 630 -26.82 12.14 -0.45
C ASP A 630 -26.66 12.73 0.96
N PRO A 631 -27.05 13.99 1.19
CA PRO A 631 -26.99 14.64 2.51
C PRO A 631 -27.68 13.87 3.64
N ARG A 632 -28.70 13.07 3.31
CA ARG A 632 -29.47 12.29 4.29
C ARG A 632 -28.63 11.19 4.95
N HIS A 633 -27.55 10.75 4.31
CA HIS A 633 -26.64 9.75 4.88
C HIS A 633 -25.87 10.28 6.09
N LEU A 634 -25.58 11.59 6.13
CA LEU A 634 -24.92 12.23 7.26
C LEU A 634 -25.90 12.58 8.38
N LEU A 635 -27.19 12.70 8.05
CA LEU A 635 -28.26 13.03 8.99
C LEU A 635 -29.46 12.09 8.80
N PRO A 636 -29.40 10.85 9.31
CA PRO A 636 -30.45 9.84 9.10
C PRO A 636 -31.83 10.22 9.64
N SER A 637 -31.89 11.22 10.53
CA SER A 637 -33.13 11.75 11.10
C SER A 637 -33.89 12.70 10.17
N GLU A 638 -33.26 13.18 9.10
CA GLU A 638 -33.85 14.14 8.16
C GLU A 638 -34.21 13.45 6.84
N THR A 639 -35.48 13.54 6.45
CA THR A 639 -36.01 12.83 5.29
C THR A 639 -35.92 13.65 4.00
N ASP A 640 -35.86 14.97 4.13
CA ASP A 640 -35.74 15.91 3.01
C ASP A 640 -34.25 16.21 2.72
N PRO A 641 -33.73 15.88 1.52
CA PRO A 641 -32.32 16.09 1.18
C PRO A 641 -31.89 17.56 1.22
N ASN A 642 -32.79 18.50 0.89
CA ASN A 642 -32.47 19.93 0.91
C ASN A 642 -32.34 20.41 2.36
N ARG A 643 -33.24 19.93 3.23
CA ARG A 643 -33.20 20.22 4.66
C ARG A 643 -32.03 19.56 5.36
N ALA A 644 -31.64 18.36 4.93
CA ALA A 644 -30.45 17.67 5.41
C ALA A 644 -29.20 18.47 5.04
N PHE A 645 -29.06 18.90 3.79
CA PHE A 645 -27.95 19.74 3.34
C PHE A 645 -27.85 21.05 4.15
N LEU A 646 -28.96 21.75 4.35
CA LEU A 646 -29.00 22.96 5.19
C LEU A 646 -28.54 22.71 6.62
N THR A 647 -28.98 21.60 7.20
CA THR A 647 -28.63 21.25 8.57
C THR A 647 -27.13 20.92 8.68
N ILE A 648 -26.54 20.29 7.67
CA ILE A 648 -25.10 20.04 7.59
C ILE A 648 -24.33 21.36 7.53
N VAL A 649 -24.68 22.25 6.59
CA VAL A 649 -24.01 23.56 6.46
C VAL A 649 -24.15 24.37 7.75
N GLY A 650 -25.34 24.40 8.36
CA GLY A 650 -25.57 25.09 9.62
C GLY A 650 -24.76 24.54 10.79
N ARG A 651 -24.56 23.21 10.87
CA ARG A 651 -23.69 22.59 11.88
C ARG A 651 -22.23 22.94 11.66
N ILE A 652 -21.74 22.87 10.42
CA ILE A 652 -20.36 23.23 10.08
C ILE A 652 -20.08 24.69 10.45
N LEU A 653 -20.98 25.62 10.08
CA LEU A 653 -20.83 27.03 10.44
C LEU A 653 -20.85 27.25 11.96
N ALA A 654 -21.73 26.55 12.68
CA ALA A 654 -21.81 26.65 14.13
C ALA A 654 -20.57 26.08 14.86
N GLY A 655 -20.00 24.98 14.35
CA GLY A 655 -18.82 24.33 14.90
C GLY A 655 -17.51 25.05 14.58
N SER A 656 -17.36 25.53 13.34
CA SER A 656 -16.15 26.22 12.87
C SER A 656 -16.10 27.71 13.24
N GLY A 657 -17.26 28.38 13.33
CA GLY A 657 -17.32 29.84 13.41
C GLY A 657 -16.89 30.55 12.13
N ALA A 658 -16.74 29.82 11.03
CA ALA A 658 -16.25 30.33 9.75
C ALA A 658 -17.31 31.20 9.04
N PRO A 659 -16.89 32.23 8.27
CA PRO A 659 -17.78 32.98 7.40
C PRO A 659 -18.31 32.11 6.25
N LEU A 660 -19.56 32.35 5.83
CA LEU A 660 -20.14 31.74 4.64
C LEU A 660 -19.98 32.67 3.42
N TYR A 661 -19.61 32.10 2.29
CA TYR A 661 -19.62 32.74 0.99
C TYR A 661 -20.49 31.95 -0.01
N PRO A 662 -21.14 32.60 -0.97
CA PRO A 662 -21.47 34.03 -0.95
C PRO A 662 -22.29 34.39 0.31
N GLU A 663 -22.15 35.62 0.84
CA GLU A 663 -22.79 36.06 2.11
C GLU A 663 -24.34 36.04 2.08
N ASP A 664 -24.92 35.77 0.92
CA ASP A 664 -26.36 35.77 0.66
C ASP A 664 -27.05 34.51 1.22
N LEU A 665 -27.09 34.42 2.54
CA LEU A 665 -27.96 33.49 3.27
C LEU A 665 -29.36 34.06 3.35
N HIS A 666 -30.36 33.31 2.87
CA HIS A 666 -31.77 33.63 3.04
C HIS A 666 -32.46 32.60 3.94
N PRO A 667 -32.20 32.62 5.26
CA PRO A 667 -32.61 31.56 6.20
C PRO A 667 -34.14 31.38 6.37
N PHE A 668 -34.96 32.15 5.65
CA PHE A 668 -36.42 32.09 5.70
C PHE A 668 -37.10 32.05 4.32
N GLN A 669 -36.35 31.75 3.26
CA GLN A 669 -36.89 31.59 1.89
C GLN A 669 -36.89 30.12 1.46
N ALA A 670 -37.72 29.80 0.46
CA ALA A 670 -37.81 28.45 -0.12
C ALA A 670 -36.51 28.00 -0.80
N GLN A 671 -35.65 28.95 -1.20
CA GLN A 671 -34.28 28.74 -1.66
C GLN A 671 -33.31 29.46 -0.71
N PRO A 672 -32.63 28.72 0.18
CA PRO A 672 -31.81 29.29 1.26
C PRO A 672 -30.39 29.71 0.83
N PHE A 673 -29.92 29.26 -0.34
CA PHE A 673 -28.64 29.61 -0.94
C PHE A 673 -28.85 30.32 -2.28
N ALA A 674 -27.87 31.12 -2.70
CA ALA A 674 -27.84 31.68 -4.04
C ALA A 674 -27.77 30.56 -5.10
N THR A 675 -28.52 30.75 -6.20
CA THR A 675 -28.61 29.81 -7.32
C THR A 675 -27.78 30.32 -8.49
N TYR A 676 -26.96 29.45 -9.09
CA TYR A 676 -26.10 29.75 -10.24
C TYR A 676 -26.40 28.82 -11.42
N ALA A 677 -26.17 29.28 -12.65
CA ALA A 677 -26.43 28.48 -13.85
C ALA A 677 -25.34 27.43 -14.12
N SER A 678 -24.16 27.58 -13.51
CA SER A 678 -23.08 26.61 -13.55
C SER A 678 -22.12 26.76 -12.36
N VAL A 679 -21.24 25.78 -12.17
CA VAL A 679 -20.19 25.83 -11.13
C VAL A 679 -19.20 26.97 -11.39
N GLU A 680 -18.87 27.25 -12.64
CA GLU A 680 -17.95 28.35 -13.01
C GLU A 680 -18.51 29.72 -12.65
N GLU A 681 -19.84 29.90 -12.79
CA GLU A 681 -20.50 31.14 -12.39
C GLU A 681 -20.51 31.31 -10.86
N TYR A 682 -20.77 30.22 -10.13
CA TYR A 682 -20.63 30.19 -8.68
C TYR A 682 -19.19 30.51 -8.23
N GLU A 683 -18.17 29.89 -8.83
CA GLU A 683 -16.76 30.16 -8.50
C GLU A 683 -16.37 31.61 -8.76
N SER A 684 -16.83 32.17 -9.88
CA SER A 684 -16.58 33.58 -10.22
C SER A 684 -17.21 34.52 -9.18
N ALA A 685 -18.44 34.25 -8.75
CA ALA A 685 -19.13 35.03 -7.73
C ALA A 685 -18.48 34.89 -6.35
N LEU A 686 -18.07 33.66 -5.98
CA LEU A 686 -17.35 33.35 -4.76
C LEU A 686 -16.03 34.12 -4.67
N LEU A 687 -15.20 34.06 -5.72
CA LEU A 687 -13.91 34.75 -5.79
C LEU A 687 -14.09 36.28 -5.76
N ALA A 688 -15.12 36.80 -6.45
CA ALA A 688 -15.44 38.23 -6.44
C ALA A 688 -15.85 38.72 -5.04
N GLN A 689 -16.68 37.98 -4.31
CA GLN A 689 -17.06 38.36 -2.95
C GLN A 689 -15.90 38.26 -1.96
N ILE A 690 -15.04 37.24 -2.09
CA ILE A 690 -13.83 37.14 -1.27
C ILE A 690 -12.89 38.32 -1.52
N ALA A 691 -12.72 38.74 -2.78
CA ALA A 691 -11.92 39.90 -3.13
C ALA A 691 -12.50 41.21 -2.55
N LEU A 692 -13.83 41.36 -2.57
CA LEU A 692 -14.56 42.50 -1.99
C LEU A 692 -14.46 42.55 -0.46
N ALA A 693 -14.67 41.41 0.21
CA ALA A 693 -14.64 41.30 1.68
C ALA A 693 -13.27 41.66 2.27
N ALA A 694 -12.19 41.50 1.49
CA ALA A 694 -10.83 41.83 1.88
C ALA A 694 -10.37 43.24 1.46
N GLY A 695 -11.28 44.08 0.94
CA GLY A 695 -11.01 45.50 0.67
C GLY A 695 -10.36 45.81 -0.68
N GLY A 696 -10.44 44.91 -1.66
CA GLY A 696 -10.04 45.17 -3.04
C GLY A 696 -11.09 46.00 -3.78
N SER A 697 -10.78 47.26 -4.09
CA SER A 697 -11.56 48.14 -4.96
C SER A 697 -11.38 47.83 -6.44
#